data_AF-A0A7W7HLP1-F1
#
_entry.id   AF-A0A7W7HLP1-F1
#
_cell.length_a   1.000
_cell.length_b   1.000
_cell.length_c   1.000
_cell.angle_alpha   90.00
_cell.angle_beta   90.00
_cell.angle_gamma   90.00
#
_symmetry.space_group_name_H-M   'P 1'
#
loop_
_entity.id
_entity.type
_entity.pdbx_description
1 polymer ?
#
loop_
_entity_poly.entity_id
_entity_poly.type
_entity_poly.pdbx_seq_one_letter_code
_entity_poly.pdbx_strand_id
1 'polypeptide(L)'
;MRAVVRRLRAYTSILILIVASLAVSPRPAHAAQPIGYPTFGNAGSIPAPPVSYSTGDTMRAIYDAEASGTDFWMDRLLARTGNDPAGTWLMSRGRAAFMYTHNPAVIGFGGNAAYWDNISSQNAYAITASTGTFTEQVAQRRQTPSHWRSVHTSGSIRLEVTKFITHNNVLITNVAVVNTGSASSTLTLTATSPYATTVSGSELTGTRAVKNNLTTLYPRFSGDGFTASGSSLTRSITVGAGQTVTAKVQLGLVATEIPASRTEYDAYRARSAADAFATHVRDYNRWWADNVPYIDVPDAAIKKNIYYRWWLMRFNHLDADIPGQDFQFPQSIEGVTGYNNAIALTQPMHIDDLKYLRSPEYSYGPYLAVGQYSANGRFVDNPGDPENWSNSYTQYIAEAAWRAYQIHGGQPAMLTNFARYAEGDAKGQLATYDTNNNGVIEYDWGAMTGNDADAVSFHWRAGNLDRAETAYVWSAANAARDAYTLAGNTAKATEMQTLADRIRNGVINTLWNPSRQLLEHKHVSTNTHVPWKEINNYYPYAVGLMPNTAQYREALRLFADAAQYPIFPFYTANQVDKAAAAAAGNPGSNNFSTINSTVQFRLYSQVLRNYPNTWMTSEDYKKLLYWNAWAQYVGGDTNWPDANEFWADWNGSAITYRSWIHHNILGSSNWTIIEDVAGLRPRNDTQIELSPINIGWSHFAVNNLRYRNANLSIVWDDPSDGVTRYNGVPQGYSIYLDGTRVATLNQLAPFTYNPATGTVTTTGTVAFSTAFPALQAPQNVVQSSSRMVDVFAKAGVDLTSTRPNLASGATVAASYTTSGTSAGAAVDGLPTNSPLWGSYGSTNATDTYDITFSGERTVSEAWIHFRNDRATNRYRPPTAYNVQYWNGTAWVNTAAQAKTPAAPQANLNKVTFTAVNTTRLRLQFTQPSGTPKTGLTEVKVYGQGTVPPPNPNLAASATPSASYTSAWESVAAINDGAEPASSNDTVNPRWGTWPNQGQQWAELTWSTAQNLRSAQVYFFDDNQGIDLPASWKLQYYDGSAYVDVPSASGYPIAANQYNTVTFGPVSTTRLRVALTSGAASVGLLEVKAFAP
;
A
#
# COMPACT_ATOMS: atom_id res chain seq x y z
N MET A 1 -26.43 -30.71 -83.50
CA MET A 1 -27.50 -30.80 -84.51
C MET A 1 -28.69 -29.95 -84.05
N ARG A 2 -29.06 -29.00 -84.91
CA ARG A 2 -30.32 -28.23 -85.01
C ARG A 2 -30.67 -27.21 -83.92
N ALA A 3 -30.94 -26.02 -84.45
CA ALA A 3 -31.29 -24.76 -83.82
C ALA A 3 -32.74 -24.39 -84.13
N VAL A 4 -33.15 -23.21 -83.63
CA VAL A 4 -34.27 -22.33 -84.06
C VAL A 4 -35.64 -22.82 -83.54
N VAL A 5 -36.53 -22.02 -82.93
CA VAL A 5 -37.06 -20.69 -83.31
C VAL A 5 -37.57 -19.91 -82.09
N ARG A 6 -37.59 -18.58 -82.23
CA ARG A 6 -37.74 -17.51 -81.24
C ARG A 6 -38.99 -16.66 -81.60
N ARG A 7 -39.62 -16.02 -80.58
CA ARG A 7 -40.45 -14.76 -80.61
C ARG A 7 -41.96 -14.90 -80.94
N LEU A 8 -42.93 -14.16 -80.36
CA LEU A 8 -42.98 -13.05 -79.39
C LEU A 8 -44.46 -12.82 -78.91
N ARG A 9 -44.66 -12.38 -77.65
CA ARG A 9 -45.76 -11.53 -77.07
C ARG A 9 -47.22 -12.03 -77.09
N ALA A 10 -48.10 -11.80 -76.12
CA ALA A 10 -48.08 -11.25 -74.76
C ALA A 10 -49.48 -11.52 -74.16
N TYR A 11 -49.57 -11.82 -72.87
CA TYR A 11 -50.56 -11.33 -71.88
C TYR A 11 -50.58 -12.25 -70.65
N THR A 12 -49.69 -11.91 -69.72
CA THR A 12 -49.98 -11.60 -68.31
C THR A 12 -51.17 -12.31 -67.66
N SER A 13 -50.88 -13.35 -66.87
CA SER A 13 -51.27 -13.53 -65.46
C SER A 13 -50.84 -14.93 -65.03
N ILE A 14 -50.30 -15.06 -63.80
CA ILE A 14 -49.75 -16.28 -63.19
C ILE A 14 -48.26 -16.54 -63.51
N LEU A 15 -47.38 -15.75 -62.88
CA LEU A 15 -46.16 -16.24 -62.20
C LEU A 15 -45.52 -15.05 -61.46
N ILE A 16 -45.90 -14.81 -60.21
CA ILE A 16 -45.07 -14.00 -59.31
C ILE A 16 -44.02 -14.96 -58.74
N LEU A 17 -42.80 -14.65 -59.16
CA LEU A 17 -41.52 -15.23 -58.80
C LEU A 17 -41.43 -15.74 -57.36
N ILE A 18 -41.12 -17.03 -57.25
CA ILE A 18 -40.19 -17.58 -56.28
C ILE A 18 -38.79 -17.05 -56.65
N VAL A 19 -38.54 -15.80 -56.30
CA VAL A 19 -37.23 -15.25 -55.95
C VAL A 19 -37.54 -14.36 -54.76
N ALA A 20 -37.83 -15.02 -53.64
CA ALA A 20 -37.71 -14.38 -52.35
C ALA A 20 -36.25 -13.95 -52.25
N SER A 21 -36.05 -12.67 -52.47
CA SER A 21 -34.87 -11.90 -52.14
C SER A 21 -34.28 -12.44 -50.85
N LEU A 22 -33.16 -13.15 -50.99
CA LEU A 22 -32.08 -13.16 -50.03
C LEU A 22 -31.66 -11.70 -49.83
N ALA A 23 -32.44 -10.95 -49.07
CA ALA A 23 -31.98 -9.77 -48.38
C ALA A 23 -31.01 -10.27 -47.32
N VAL A 24 -29.79 -10.62 -47.77
CA VAL A 24 -28.62 -10.53 -46.91
C VAL A 24 -28.57 -9.06 -46.54
N SER A 25 -29.08 -8.72 -45.35
CA SER A 25 -28.78 -7.42 -44.75
C SER A 25 -27.26 -7.27 -44.88
N PRO A 26 -26.75 -6.22 -45.55
CA PRO A 26 -25.31 -6.01 -45.60
C PRO A 26 -24.87 -5.91 -44.15
N ARG A 27 -24.11 -6.89 -43.66
CA ARG A 27 -23.38 -6.71 -42.41
C ARG A 27 -22.49 -5.50 -42.68
N PRO A 28 -22.64 -4.38 -41.95
CA PRO A 28 -21.73 -3.26 -42.13
C PRO A 28 -20.32 -3.81 -41.97
N ALA A 29 -19.46 -3.55 -42.95
CA ALA A 29 -18.05 -3.89 -42.85
C ALA A 29 -17.51 -3.16 -41.62
N HIS A 30 -17.24 -3.91 -40.56
CA HIS A 30 -16.67 -3.36 -39.33
C HIS A 30 -15.25 -2.88 -39.64
N ALA A 31 -14.94 -1.61 -39.36
CA ALA A 31 -13.55 -1.20 -39.26
C ALA A 31 -12.96 -2.00 -38.08
N ALA A 32 -12.05 -2.93 -38.34
CA ALA A 32 -11.35 -3.64 -37.27
C ALA A 32 -10.28 -2.72 -36.68
N GLN A 33 -9.95 -2.88 -35.39
CA GLN A 33 -8.76 -2.25 -34.79
C GLN A 33 -7.49 -2.74 -35.53
N PRO A 34 -6.87 -1.92 -36.41
CA PRO A 34 -5.88 -2.40 -37.35
C PRO A 34 -4.50 -2.54 -36.72
N ILE A 35 -4.27 -1.95 -35.55
CA ILE A 35 -3.00 -2.05 -34.85
C ILE A 35 -2.75 -3.50 -34.40
N GLY A 36 -1.56 -3.99 -34.72
CA GLY A 36 -1.08 -5.31 -34.28
C GLY A 36 -0.58 -5.28 -32.83
N TYR A 37 0.10 -6.35 -32.44
CA TYR A 37 0.85 -6.38 -31.18
C TYR A 37 2.16 -5.58 -31.30
N PRO A 38 2.63 -4.96 -30.20
CA PRO A 38 3.95 -4.36 -30.17
C PRO A 38 5.05 -5.43 -30.18
N THR A 39 6.27 -5.03 -30.57
CA THR A 39 7.48 -5.87 -30.45
C THR A 39 8.33 -5.39 -29.28
N PHE A 40 8.70 -6.30 -28.39
CA PHE A 40 9.57 -6.02 -27.24
C PHE A 40 11.04 -6.33 -27.57
N GLY A 41 11.92 -5.36 -27.36
CA GLY A 41 13.37 -5.54 -27.44
C GLY A 41 13.93 -6.24 -26.19
N ASN A 42 14.97 -7.05 -26.36
CA ASN A 42 15.70 -7.73 -25.28
C ASN A 42 14.87 -8.63 -24.35
N ALA A 43 13.66 -9.04 -24.74
CA ALA A 43 12.82 -9.89 -23.89
C ALA A 43 13.47 -11.26 -23.56
N GLY A 44 14.37 -11.76 -24.42
CA GLY A 44 15.12 -12.99 -24.19
C GLY A 44 16.22 -12.90 -23.12
N SER A 45 16.57 -11.69 -22.63
CA SER A 45 17.56 -11.51 -21.55
C SER A 45 16.92 -11.31 -20.16
N ILE A 46 15.61 -11.50 -20.04
CA ILE A 46 14.89 -11.37 -18.77
C ILE A 46 15.25 -12.57 -17.87
N PRO A 47 15.79 -12.34 -16.66
CA PRO A 47 16.27 -13.42 -15.82
C PRO A 47 15.11 -14.26 -15.26
N ALA A 48 15.25 -15.58 -15.36
CA ALA A 48 14.33 -16.52 -14.73
C ALA A 48 14.46 -16.48 -13.19
N PRO A 49 13.38 -16.78 -12.45
CA PRO A 49 13.47 -17.03 -11.01
C PRO A 49 14.35 -18.27 -10.73
N PRO A 50 15.00 -18.34 -9.55
CA PRO A 50 15.87 -19.46 -9.17
C PRO A 50 15.10 -20.76 -8.88
N VAL A 51 13.79 -20.66 -8.67
CA VAL A 51 12.89 -21.80 -8.40
C VAL A 51 11.69 -21.75 -9.33
N SER A 52 11.11 -22.92 -9.60
CA SER A 52 9.87 -23.04 -10.36
C SER A 52 8.65 -22.70 -9.49
N TYR A 53 7.52 -22.47 -10.14
CA TYR A 53 6.23 -22.29 -9.48
C TYR A 53 5.93 -23.44 -8.49
N SER A 54 5.33 -23.09 -7.36
CA SER A 54 4.69 -24.04 -6.44
C SER A 54 3.31 -23.52 -5.99
N THR A 55 2.45 -24.40 -5.49
CA THR A 55 1.14 -24.00 -4.94
C THR A 55 1.25 -23.32 -3.57
N GLY A 56 2.41 -23.42 -2.91
CA GLY A 56 2.75 -22.69 -1.68
C GLY A 56 3.15 -21.24 -1.97
N ASP A 57 4.00 -20.65 -1.14
CA ASP A 57 4.47 -19.27 -1.33
C ASP A 57 5.68 -19.21 -2.28
N THR A 58 5.43 -19.00 -3.57
CA THR A 58 6.50 -19.00 -4.58
C THR A 58 7.43 -17.79 -4.43
N MET A 59 6.92 -16.60 -4.05
CA MET A 59 7.80 -15.45 -3.84
C MET A 59 8.72 -15.66 -2.63
N ARG A 60 8.22 -16.28 -1.55
CA ARG A 60 9.06 -16.71 -0.43
C ARG A 60 10.12 -17.72 -0.87
N ALA A 61 9.74 -18.75 -1.61
CA ALA A 61 10.69 -19.76 -2.08
C ALA A 61 11.80 -19.16 -2.97
N ILE A 62 11.46 -18.17 -3.81
CA ILE A 62 12.45 -17.41 -4.59
C ILE A 62 13.43 -16.68 -3.66
N TYR A 63 12.92 -15.99 -2.64
CA TYR A 63 13.77 -15.27 -1.69
C TYR A 63 14.67 -16.22 -0.89
N ASP A 64 14.11 -17.30 -0.32
CA ASP A 64 14.83 -18.23 0.54
C ASP A 64 15.96 -18.95 -0.21
N ALA A 65 15.76 -19.27 -1.49
CA ALA A 65 16.79 -19.86 -2.35
C ALA A 65 18.05 -18.98 -2.51
N GLU A 66 17.92 -17.67 -2.25
CA GLU A 66 18.97 -16.67 -2.45
C GLU A 66 19.38 -15.94 -1.17
N ALA A 67 18.67 -16.17 -0.06
CA ALA A 67 18.80 -15.43 1.18
C ALA A 67 20.20 -15.54 1.83
N SER A 68 20.95 -16.61 1.52
CA SER A 68 22.34 -16.79 1.94
C SER A 68 23.29 -15.79 1.26
N GLY A 69 22.94 -15.27 0.08
CA GLY A 69 23.73 -14.34 -0.71
C GLY A 69 23.24 -12.88 -0.64
N THR A 70 23.60 -12.11 -1.68
CA THR A 70 23.26 -10.68 -1.83
C THR A 70 22.78 -10.31 -3.24
N ASP A 71 22.51 -11.30 -4.09
CA ASP A 71 22.06 -11.10 -5.47
C ASP A 71 20.70 -11.78 -5.63
N PHE A 72 19.65 -10.98 -5.56
CA PHE A 72 18.26 -11.44 -5.56
C PHE A 72 17.62 -11.32 -6.93
N TRP A 73 16.71 -12.23 -7.27
CA TRP A 73 16.00 -12.24 -8.53
C TRP A 73 15.27 -10.92 -8.82
N MET A 74 14.60 -10.32 -7.84
CA MET A 74 13.91 -9.04 -8.02
C MET A 74 14.88 -7.90 -8.38
N ASP A 75 16.07 -7.88 -7.78
CA ASP A 75 17.11 -6.91 -8.12
C ASP A 75 17.71 -7.16 -9.51
N ARG A 76 17.91 -8.43 -9.90
CA ARG A 76 18.35 -8.79 -11.27
C ARG A 76 17.30 -8.45 -12.31
N LEU A 77 16.02 -8.74 -12.03
CA LEU A 77 14.89 -8.53 -12.92
C LEU A 77 14.73 -7.05 -13.29
N LEU A 78 14.95 -6.16 -12.33
CA LEU A 78 14.77 -4.71 -12.47
C LEU A 78 16.09 -3.94 -12.58
N ALA A 79 17.22 -4.64 -12.75
CA ALA A 79 18.53 -4.00 -12.89
C ALA A 79 18.60 -3.07 -14.11
N ARG A 80 19.27 -1.93 -13.95
CA ARG A 80 19.67 -1.01 -15.04
C ARG A 80 21.18 -0.87 -15.02
N THR A 81 21.83 -0.99 -16.18
CA THR A 81 23.30 -0.99 -16.28
C THR A 81 23.78 0.03 -17.30
N GLY A 82 24.84 0.77 -17.00
CA GLY A 82 25.41 1.72 -17.94
C GLY A 82 24.70 3.07 -17.95
N ASN A 83 24.69 3.70 -19.13
CA ASN A 83 24.04 4.99 -19.34
C ASN A 83 22.55 4.80 -19.60
N ASP A 84 21.78 4.80 -18.52
CA ASP A 84 20.32 4.66 -18.53
C ASP A 84 19.65 5.78 -19.35
N PRO A 85 18.91 5.47 -20.42
CA PRO A 85 18.26 6.47 -21.27
C PRO A 85 17.09 7.19 -20.58
N ALA A 86 16.55 6.64 -19.48
CA ALA A 86 15.52 7.29 -18.68
C ALA A 86 16.10 8.37 -17.74
N GLY A 87 17.42 8.44 -17.60
CA GLY A 87 18.11 9.41 -16.76
C GLY A 87 18.79 8.80 -15.55
N THR A 88 19.25 9.66 -14.65
CA THR A 88 20.18 9.28 -13.57
C THR A 88 19.50 9.00 -12.23
N TRP A 89 18.21 8.71 -12.20
CA TRP A 89 17.42 8.47 -10.97
C TRP A 89 18.04 7.41 -10.07
N LEU A 90 17.78 7.50 -8.76
CA LEU A 90 18.21 6.50 -7.78
C LEU A 90 17.02 5.67 -7.32
N MET A 91 17.03 4.37 -7.60
CA MET A 91 15.93 3.47 -7.24
C MET A 91 15.85 3.14 -5.74
N SER A 92 17.00 3.03 -5.08
CA SER A 92 17.07 2.72 -3.64
C SER A 92 16.50 3.86 -2.81
N ARG A 93 15.52 3.55 -1.96
CA ARG A 93 14.87 4.48 -1.04
C ARG A 93 14.42 3.81 0.25
N GLY A 94 14.25 4.61 1.29
CA GLY A 94 13.59 4.24 2.54
C GLY A 94 12.08 4.51 2.50
N ARG A 95 11.41 4.32 3.63
CA ARG A 95 9.96 4.54 3.77
C ARG A 95 9.55 6.02 3.60
N ALA A 96 10.45 6.96 3.91
CA ALA A 96 10.25 8.39 3.70
C ALA A 96 11.41 9.08 2.97
N ALA A 97 12.64 8.57 3.08
CA ALA A 97 13.82 9.18 2.47
C ALA A 97 14.12 8.62 1.07
N PHE A 98 14.40 9.51 0.13
CA PHE A 98 14.79 9.17 -1.24
C PHE A 98 15.59 10.32 -1.87
N MET A 99 16.03 10.15 -3.12
CA MET A 99 16.65 11.22 -3.90
C MET A 99 15.64 11.75 -4.92
N TYR A 100 15.14 12.97 -4.70
CA TYR A 100 14.21 13.65 -5.62
C TYR A 100 14.87 13.91 -6.98
N THR A 101 16.15 14.31 -6.97
CA THR A 101 17.04 14.21 -8.12
C THR A 101 18.31 13.50 -7.70
N HIS A 102 19.02 12.89 -8.64
CA HIS A 102 20.25 12.17 -8.33
C HIS A 102 21.39 12.52 -9.29
N ASN A 103 22.53 12.90 -8.72
CA ASN A 103 23.78 13.15 -9.43
C ASN A 103 24.78 12.00 -9.15
N PRO A 104 24.98 11.07 -10.10
CA PRO A 104 25.85 9.90 -9.90
C PRO A 104 27.34 10.24 -9.88
N ALA A 105 27.75 11.42 -10.34
CA ALA A 105 29.15 11.86 -10.30
C ALA A 105 29.63 12.20 -8.87
N VAL A 106 28.71 12.46 -7.94
CA VAL A 106 29.03 12.71 -6.53
C VAL A 106 29.11 11.37 -5.79
N ILE A 107 30.30 11.05 -5.28
CA ILE A 107 30.48 9.91 -4.37
C ILE A 107 29.76 10.25 -3.05
N GLY A 108 28.89 9.34 -2.60
CA GLY A 108 27.87 9.63 -1.60
C GLY A 108 26.48 9.76 -2.24
N PHE A 109 25.64 10.64 -1.71
CA PHE A 109 24.28 10.88 -2.17
C PHE A 109 24.16 12.31 -2.69
N GLY A 110 24.56 12.52 -3.94
CA GLY A 110 24.43 13.80 -4.63
C GLY A 110 23.10 13.97 -5.38
N GLY A 111 22.68 15.21 -5.55
CA GLY A 111 21.34 15.59 -6.03
C GLY A 111 20.47 16.11 -4.89
N ASN A 112 19.16 16.24 -5.11
CA ASN A 112 18.25 16.78 -4.11
C ASN A 112 17.77 15.67 -3.18
N ALA A 113 18.22 15.67 -1.92
CA ALA A 113 17.73 14.75 -0.90
C ALA A 113 16.28 15.08 -0.52
N ALA A 114 15.47 14.04 -0.35
CA ALA A 114 14.08 14.14 0.07
C ALA A 114 13.83 13.34 1.35
N TYR A 115 12.93 13.86 2.18
CA TYR A 115 12.25 13.14 3.24
C TYR A 115 10.78 13.55 3.15
N TRP A 116 9.92 12.61 2.75
CA TRP A 116 8.59 12.86 2.15
C TRP A 116 8.66 13.68 0.86
N ASP A 117 9.31 14.84 0.86
CA ASP A 117 9.59 15.70 -0.29
C ASP A 117 11.00 16.31 -0.20
N ASN A 118 11.42 17.03 -1.24
CA ASN A 118 12.67 17.76 -1.33
C ASN A 118 12.91 18.61 -0.06
N ILE A 119 13.96 18.30 0.68
CA ILE A 119 14.27 18.96 1.96
C ILE A 119 14.76 20.39 1.71
N SER A 120 15.67 20.57 0.75
CA SER A 120 16.36 21.87 0.56
C SER A 120 17.16 22.02 -0.74
N SER A 121 16.92 21.20 -1.75
CA SER A 121 17.67 21.17 -3.02
C SER A 121 19.19 21.04 -2.83
N GLN A 122 19.60 20.16 -1.91
CA GLN A 122 21.01 19.90 -1.60
C GLN A 122 21.28 18.40 -1.53
N ASN A 123 22.55 18.03 -1.74
CA ASN A 123 23.05 16.68 -1.52
C ASN A 123 22.69 16.20 -0.10
N ALA A 124 22.43 14.90 0.06
CA ALA A 124 22.36 14.35 1.40
C ALA A 124 23.74 14.39 2.07
N TYR A 125 24.77 13.94 1.34
CA TYR A 125 26.18 14.13 1.68
C TYR A 125 27.08 13.83 0.48
N ALA A 126 28.30 14.34 0.52
CA ALA A 126 29.36 14.03 -0.44
C ALA A 126 30.58 13.43 0.28
N ILE A 127 31.33 12.58 -0.42
CA ILE A 127 32.62 12.04 -0.01
C ILE A 127 33.65 12.46 -1.06
N THR A 128 34.73 13.12 -0.65
CA THR A 128 35.85 13.47 -1.51
C THR A 128 37.12 12.76 -1.07
N ALA A 129 38.06 12.58 -1.99
CA ALA A 129 39.39 12.04 -1.72
C ALA A 129 40.45 13.11 -2.03
N SER A 130 41.51 13.17 -1.23
CA SER A 130 42.53 14.23 -1.31
C SER A 130 43.44 14.18 -2.55
N THR A 131 43.45 13.08 -3.30
CA THR A 131 44.36 12.87 -4.44
C THR A 131 43.58 12.69 -5.75
N GLY A 132 43.76 13.63 -6.69
CA GLY A 132 43.21 13.57 -8.04
C GLY A 132 41.71 13.90 -8.15
N THR A 133 41.23 13.98 -9.39
CA THR A 133 39.80 14.09 -9.71
C THR A 133 39.26 12.71 -10.08
N PHE A 134 38.23 12.25 -9.37
CA PHE A 134 37.63 10.94 -9.61
C PHE A 134 36.46 11.05 -10.58
N THR A 135 36.59 10.39 -11.74
CA THR A 135 35.55 10.37 -12.79
C THR A 135 34.84 9.03 -12.80
N GLU A 136 33.51 9.05 -12.87
CA GLU A 136 32.69 7.84 -12.99
C GLU A 136 32.94 7.11 -14.31
N GLN A 137 33.09 5.80 -14.23
CA GLN A 137 33.12 4.87 -15.35
C GLN A 137 31.69 4.38 -15.61
N VAL A 138 30.88 5.18 -16.32
CA VAL A 138 29.43 4.96 -16.48
C VAL A 138 29.08 3.56 -16.98
N ALA A 139 29.89 2.94 -17.85
CA ALA A 139 29.67 1.57 -18.32
C ALA A 139 29.68 0.51 -17.20
N GLN A 140 30.26 0.82 -16.04
CA GLN A 140 30.28 -0.04 -14.85
C GLN A 140 29.20 0.32 -13.83
N ARG A 141 28.33 1.30 -14.13
CA ARG A 141 27.17 1.61 -13.28
C ARG A 141 26.18 0.45 -13.34
N ARG A 142 25.72 0.00 -12.17
CA ARG A 142 24.58 -0.92 -12.04
C ARG A 142 23.68 -0.40 -10.93
N GLN A 143 22.41 -0.19 -11.23
CA GLN A 143 21.40 0.12 -10.23
C GLN A 143 20.31 -0.94 -10.22
N THR A 144 19.76 -1.17 -9.03
CA THR A 144 18.69 -2.10 -8.73
C THR A 144 17.74 -1.43 -7.74
N PRO A 145 16.52 -1.92 -7.55
CA PRO A 145 15.62 -1.47 -6.50
C PRO A 145 16.30 -1.32 -5.13
N SER A 146 17.12 -2.29 -4.70
CA SER A 146 17.74 -2.24 -3.38
C SER A 146 18.97 -1.34 -3.31
N HIS A 147 19.78 -1.23 -4.36
CA HIS A 147 21.07 -0.54 -4.28
C HIS A 147 21.62 -0.05 -5.62
N TRP A 148 22.59 0.87 -5.54
CA TRP A 148 23.34 1.41 -6.68
C TRP A 148 24.84 1.13 -6.52
N ARG A 149 25.51 0.80 -7.62
CA ARG A 149 26.96 0.60 -7.70
C ARG A 149 27.56 1.33 -8.90
N SER A 150 28.77 1.85 -8.73
CA SER A 150 29.58 2.34 -9.84
C SER A 150 31.06 2.39 -9.45
N VAL A 151 31.89 2.70 -10.43
CA VAL A 151 33.35 2.76 -10.30
C VAL A 151 33.82 4.15 -10.69
N HIS A 152 34.66 4.76 -9.85
CA HIS A 152 35.28 6.05 -10.13
C HIS A 152 36.79 5.91 -10.14
N THR A 153 37.49 6.55 -11.06
CA THR A 153 38.95 6.35 -11.23
C THR A 153 39.70 7.67 -11.23
N SER A 154 40.89 7.68 -10.62
CA SER A 154 41.87 8.77 -10.70
C SER A 154 43.29 8.21 -10.61
N GLY A 155 44.05 8.30 -11.70
CA GLY A 155 45.39 7.71 -11.78
C GLY A 155 45.39 6.20 -11.45
N SER A 156 46.21 5.78 -10.50
CA SER A 156 46.30 4.39 -10.03
C SER A 156 45.31 4.03 -8.91
N ILE A 157 44.39 4.94 -8.56
CA ILE A 157 43.37 4.69 -7.54
C ILE A 157 42.00 4.56 -8.21
N ARG A 158 41.29 3.52 -7.80
CA ARG A 158 39.91 3.24 -8.18
C ARG A 158 39.04 3.18 -6.92
N LEU A 159 37.90 3.86 -6.94
CA LEU A 159 36.89 3.82 -5.91
C LEU A 159 35.70 3.02 -6.43
N GLU A 160 35.45 1.87 -5.81
CA GLU A 160 34.24 1.09 -6.03
C GLU A 160 33.19 1.54 -5.01
N VAL A 161 32.12 2.14 -5.51
CA VAL A 161 31.09 2.77 -4.68
C VAL A 161 29.84 1.91 -4.71
N THR A 162 29.35 1.53 -3.54
CA THR A 162 28.02 0.92 -3.37
C THR A 162 27.21 1.78 -2.42
N LYS A 163 26.01 2.21 -2.81
CA LYS A 163 25.13 3.00 -1.95
C LYS A 163 23.70 2.51 -1.94
N PHE A 164 23.04 2.68 -0.80
CA PHE A 164 21.69 2.21 -0.55
C PHE A 164 21.04 2.98 0.60
N ILE A 165 19.71 3.03 0.61
CA ILE A 165 18.91 3.65 1.67
C ILE A 165 18.09 2.57 2.36
N THR A 166 18.29 2.40 3.67
CA THR A 166 17.58 1.40 4.49
C THR A 166 16.11 1.74 4.67
N HIS A 167 15.32 0.78 5.16
CA HIS A 167 13.87 0.96 5.33
C HIS A 167 13.53 2.17 6.20
N ASN A 168 14.22 2.37 7.33
CA ASN A 168 14.00 3.50 8.24
C ASN A 168 14.97 4.67 7.99
N ASN A 169 15.26 4.95 6.72
CA ASN A 169 15.81 6.23 6.24
C ASN A 169 17.29 6.48 6.61
N VAL A 170 18.12 5.43 6.63
CA VAL A 170 19.59 5.56 6.76
C VAL A 170 20.22 5.44 5.38
N LEU A 171 20.86 6.52 4.93
CA LEU A 171 21.58 6.58 3.66
C LEU A 171 23.02 6.12 3.89
N ILE A 172 23.47 5.09 3.17
CA ILE A 172 24.76 4.43 3.41
C ILE A 172 25.56 4.35 2.11
N THR A 173 26.85 4.67 2.19
CA THR A 173 27.81 4.55 1.08
C THR A 173 29.02 3.76 1.56
N ASN A 174 29.27 2.62 0.91
CA ASN A 174 30.51 1.88 0.99
C ASN A 174 31.44 2.34 -0.13
N VAL A 175 32.68 2.67 0.22
CA VAL A 175 33.76 3.06 -0.71
C VAL A 175 34.90 2.07 -0.54
N ALA A 176 35.04 1.14 -1.48
CA ALA A 176 36.22 0.29 -1.58
C ALA A 176 37.31 1.04 -2.37
N VAL A 177 38.37 1.42 -1.66
CA VAL A 177 39.53 2.10 -2.22
C VAL A 177 40.52 1.06 -2.71
N VAL A 178 40.65 0.94 -4.02
CA VAL A 178 41.51 -0.04 -4.70
C VAL A 178 42.73 0.67 -5.27
N ASN A 179 43.92 0.15 -4.97
CA ASN A 179 45.17 0.64 -5.55
C ASN A 179 45.63 -0.29 -6.67
N THR A 180 45.50 0.15 -7.92
CA THR A 180 45.91 -0.59 -9.12
C THR A 180 47.35 -0.29 -9.54
N GLY A 181 48.07 0.52 -8.76
CA GLY A 181 49.47 0.86 -9.00
C GLY A 181 50.46 -0.14 -8.39
N SER A 182 51.75 0.14 -8.56
CA SER A 182 52.86 -0.70 -8.09
C SER A 182 53.43 -0.30 -6.72
N ALA A 183 52.95 0.78 -6.11
CA ALA A 183 53.41 1.26 -4.80
C ALA A 183 52.22 1.63 -3.89
N SER A 184 52.43 1.60 -2.57
CA SER A 184 51.44 2.06 -1.59
C SER A 184 51.05 3.53 -1.81
N SER A 185 49.79 3.84 -1.60
CA SER A 185 49.25 5.20 -1.71
C SER A 185 48.44 5.55 -0.47
N THR A 186 48.54 6.81 -0.04
CA THR A 186 47.76 7.34 1.08
C THR A 186 46.86 8.46 0.58
N LEU A 187 45.58 8.41 0.94
CA LEU A 187 44.59 9.44 0.64
C LEU A 187 43.75 9.72 1.87
N THR A 188 43.25 10.95 1.98
CA THR A 188 42.26 11.32 2.99
C THR A 188 40.89 11.34 2.35
N LEU A 189 39.96 10.55 2.91
CA LEU A 189 38.54 10.68 2.63
C LEU A 189 37.92 11.75 3.53
N THR A 190 37.18 12.67 2.95
CA THR A 190 36.43 13.71 3.66
C THR A 190 34.97 13.59 3.30
N ALA A 191 34.10 13.42 4.30
CA ALA A 191 32.66 13.36 4.11
C ALA A 191 31.96 14.57 4.76
N THR A 192 31.03 15.20 4.04
CA THR A 192 30.29 16.38 4.51
C THR A 192 28.81 16.25 4.20
N SER A 193 27.97 16.65 5.15
CA SER A 193 26.52 16.72 4.99
C SER A 193 26.02 18.11 5.37
N PRO A 194 25.15 18.76 4.57
CA PRO A 194 24.52 20.01 4.98
C PRO A 194 23.49 19.82 6.10
N TYR A 195 23.11 18.57 6.41
CA TYR A 195 22.08 18.25 7.38
C TYR A 195 22.64 17.88 8.76
N ALA A 196 23.95 17.62 8.87
CA ALA A 196 24.64 17.27 10.10
C ALA A 196 26.02 17.94 10.15
N THR A 197 26.14 19.02 10.92
CA THR A 197 27.31 19.91 10.94
C THR A 197 27.89 20.15 12.34
N THR A 198 27.25 19.61 13.39
CA THR A 198 27.66 19.81 14.79
C THR A 198 28.31 18.56 15.35
N VAL A 199 29.57 18.65 15.80
CA VAL A 199 30.29 17.53 16.42
C VAL A 199 29.61 17.06 17.71
N SER A 200 29.36 15.76 17.79
CA SER A 200 28.89 15.08 18.99
C SER A 200 29.64 13.75 19.14
N GLY A 201 30.65 13.70 20.00
CA GLY A 201 31.54 12.54 20.09
C GLY A 201 32.25 12.25 18.76
N SER A 202 32.05 11.05 18.21
CA SER A 202 32.65 10.60 16.93
C SER A 202 31.73 10.77 15.71
N GLU A 203 30.68 11.58 15.81
CA GLU A 203 29.72 11.83 14.73
C GLU A 203 29.42 13.33 14.59
N LEU A 204 28.75 13.68 13.50
CA LEU A 204 28.09 14.97 13.32
C LEU A 204 26.58 14.80 13.50
N THR A 205 25.94 15.83 14.04
CA THR A 205 24.50 15.89 14.27
C THR A 205 23.91 17.19 13.72
N GLY A 206 22.59 17.23 13.53
CA GLY A 206 21.88 18.43 13.14
C GLY A 206 20.40 18.38 13.48
N THR A 207 19.68 19.42 13.06
CA THR A 207 18.22 19.51 13.17
C THR A 207 17.70 20.19 11.92
N ARG A 208 16.65 19.64 11.32
CA ARG A 208 16.12 20.15 10.05
C ARG A 208 14.61 20.02 9.98
N ALA A 209 13.90 21.14 9.89
CA ALA A 209 12.49 21.13 9.49
C ALA A 209 12.38 20.64 8.04
N VAL A 210 11.42 19.75 7.77
CA VAL A 210 11.10 19.35 6.40
C VAL A 210 10.14 20.36 5.75
N LYS A 211 9.94 20.26 4.43
CA LYS A 211 9.00 21.10 3.68
C LYS A 211 7.64 21.17 4.39
N ASN A 212 7.02 22.36 4.35
CA ASN A 212 5.72 22.68 4.96
C ASN A 212 5.67 22.53 6.49
N ASN A 213 6.84 22.43 7.15
CA ASN A 213 6.97 22.22 8.59
C ASN A 213 6.15 21.01 9.08
N LEU A 214 6.04 19.98 8.24
CA LEU A 214 5.27 18.78 8.57
C LEU A 214 5.89 18.02 9.74
N THR A 215 7.22 17.92 9.75
CA THR A 215 7.99 17.33 10.85
C THR A 215 9.39 17.95 10.97
N THR A 216 10.18 17.48 11.93
CA THR A 216 11.57 17.86 12.15
C THR A 216 12.44 16.60 12.19
N LEU A 217 13.50 16.60 11.39
CA LEU A 217 14.53 15.58 11.41
C LEU A 217 15.64 15.96 12.40
N TYR A 218 16.29 14.93 12.93
CA TYR A 218 17.48 15.02 13.79
C TYR A 218 18.64 14.23 13.19
N PRO A 219 19.23 14.69 12.06
CA PRO A 219 20.17 13.89 11.31
C PRO A 219 21.42 13.53 12.12
N ARG A 220 21.93 12.31 11.92
CA ARG A 220 23.18 11.82 12.51
C ARG A 220 24.09 11.26 11.43
N PHE A 221 25.36 11.65 11.44
CA PHE A 221 26.30 11.36 10.36
C PHE A 221 27.62 10.84 10.90
N SER A 222 27.99 9.62 10.52
CA SER A 222 29.22 8.95 10.98
C SER A 222 29.84 8.10 9.87
N GLY A 223 31.06 7.64 10.09
CA GLY A 223 31.73 6.69 9.20
C GLY A 223 32.77 5.86 9.93
N ASP A 224 33.05 4.67 9.41
CA ASP A 224 33.95 3.70 10.03
C ASP A 224 35.37 4.27 10.08
N GLY A 225 35.93 4.44 11.28
CA GLY A 225 37.27 5.01 11.47
C GLY A 225 37.42 6.48 11.05
N PHE A 226 36.31 7.19 10.83
CA PHE A 226 36.33 8.63 10.60
C PHE A 226 36.36 9.40 11.93
N THR A 227 37.06 10.53 11.93
CA THR A 227 37.05 11.51 13.02
C THR A 227 36.14 12.67 12.65
N ALA A 228 35.21 13.02 13.55
CA ALA A 228 34.39 14.22 13.41
C ALA A 228 35.20 15.46 13.83
N SER A 229 35.32 16.43 12.94
CA SER A 229 36.00 17.70 13.21
C SER A 229 35.40 18.83 12.37
N GLY A 230 35.10 19.95 13.02
CA GLY A 230 34.34 21.04 12.41
C GLY A 230 33.00 20.52 11.87
N SER A 231 32.72 20.76 10.59
CA SER A 231 31.52 20.30 9.88
C SER A 231 31.78 19.08 8.99
N SER A 232 32.86 18.33 9.23
CA SER A 232 33.28 17.21 8.37
C SER A 232 33.66 15.96 9.16
N LEU A 233 33.55 14.82 8.49
CA LEU A 233 34.16 13.56 8.90
C LEU A 233 35.42 13.36 8.05
N THR A 234 36.57 13.06 8.66
CA THR A 234 37.80 12.76 7.91
C THR A 234 38.42 11.41 8.30
N ARG A 235 38.97 10.68 7.33
CA ARG A 235 39.72 9.43 7.54
C ARG A 235 40.89 9.35 6.58
N SER A 236 42.10 9.17 7.11
CA SER A 236 43.27 8.82 6.29
C SER A 236 43.31 7.32 6.01
N ILE A 237 43.55 6.94 4.76
CA ILE A 237 43.58 5.55 4.29
C ILE A 237 44.88 5.33 3.52
N THR A 238 45.69 4.39 3.97
CA THR A 238 46.83 3.86 3.23
C THR A 238 46.46 2.52 2.61
N VAL A 239 46.62 2.39 1.28
CA VAL A 239 46.32 1.17 0.53
C VAL A 239 47.58 0.71 -0.19
N GLY A 240 48.03 -0.51 0.13
CA GLY A 240 49.17 -1.14 -0.54
C GLY A 240 48.91 -1.44 -2.03
N ALA A 241 49.96 -1.66 -2.80
CA ALA A 241 49.85 -2.07 -4.21
C ALA A 241 48.98 -3.34 -4.35
N GLY A 242 47.97 -3.30 -5.23
CA GLY A 242 47.03 -4.39 -5.45
C GLY A 242 46.04 -4.65 -4.29
N GLN A 243 46.07 -3.84 -3.24
CA GLN A 243 45.19 -4.01 -2.07
C GLN A 243 43.90 -3.19 -2.20
N THR A 244 42.93 -3.53 -1.35
CA THR A 244 41.67 -2.80 -1.19
C THR A 244 41.41 -2.50 0.28
N VAL A 245 41.01 -1.27 0.59
CA VAL A 245 40.51 -0.88 1.92
C VAL A 245 39.11 -0.29 1.77
N THR A 246 38.13 -0.83 2.49
CA THR A 246 36.76 -0.35 2.45
C THR A 246 36.46 0.57 3.62
N ALA A 247 35.82 1.71 3.31
CA ALA A 247 35.27 2.62 4.28
C ALA A 247 33.75 2.74 4.07
N LYS A 248 32.99 2.86 5.16
CA LYS A 248 31.55 3.10 5.13
C LYS A 248 31.24 4.45 5.77
N VAL A 249 30.29 5.17 5.17
CA VAL A 249 29.76 6.43 5.67
C VAL A 249 28.23 6.36 5.64
N GLN A 250 27.60 6.79 6.73
CA GLN A 250 26.15 6.72 6.92
C GLN A 250 25.54 8.03 7.46
N LEU A 251 24.41 8.42 6.90
CA LEU A 251 23.55 9.52 7.35
C LEU A 251 22.17 8.96 7.73
N GLY A 252 21.82 8.99 9.01
CA GLY A 252 20.46 8.67 9.47
C GLY A 252 19.59 9.92 9.46
N LEU A 253 18.50 9.93 8.68
CA LEU A 253 17.47 10.97 8.75
C LEU A 253 16.46 10.62 9.84
N VAL A 254 16.88 10.80 11.10
CA VAL A 254 16.10 10.39 12.28
C VAL A 254 14.88 11.28 12.47
N ALA A 255 13.72 10.68 12.72
CA ALA A 255 12.46 11.36 13.05
C ALA A 255 11.85 10.76 14.33
N THR A 256 11.21 11.59 15.16
CA THR A 256 10.68 11.15 16.47
C THR A 256 9.51 10.18 16.31
N GLU A 257 8.67 10.41 15.30
CA GLU A 257 7.54 9.58 14.92
C GLU A 257 7.94 8.24 14.31
N ILE A 258 9.21 8.07 13.90
CA ILE A 258 9.77 6.78 13.49
C ILE A 258 10.93 6.44 14.43
N PRO A 259 10.68 5.97 15.67
CA PRO A 259 11.75 5.61 16.60
C PRO A 259 12.75 4.60 16.00
N ALA A 260 12.27 3.73 15.12
CA ALA A 260 13.08 2.76 14.38
C ALA A 260 14.19 3.41 13.52
N SER A 261 14.03 4.65 13.07
CA SER A 261 15.07 5.37 12.31
C SER A 261 16.33 5.60 13.15
N ARG A 262 16.17 5.83 14.46
CA ARG A 262 17.30 6.00 15.37
C ARG A 262 17.99 4.66 15.67
N THR A 263 17.22 3.63 15.98
CA THR A 263 17.77 2.31 16.32
C THR A 263 18.41 1.65 15.10
N GLU A 264 17.84 1.83 13.90
CA GLU A 264 18.42 1.34 12.65
C GLU A 264 19.73 2.06 12.33
N TYR A 265 19.82 3.39 12.51
CA TYR A 265 21.08 4.11 12.35
C TYR A 265 22.18 3.56 13.27
N ASP A 266 21.88 3.36 14.56
CA ASP A 266 22.87 2.85 15.52
C ASP A 266 23.30 1.41 15.17
N ALA A 267 22.36 0.55 14.75
CA ALA A 267 22.66 -0.81 14.32
C ALA A 267 23.52 -0.84 13.06
N TYR A 268 23.19 -0.04 12.04
CA TYR A 268 23.97 0.02 10.80
C TYR A 268 25.33 0.68 11.01
N ARG A 269 25.47 1.63 11.94
CA ARG A 269 26.77 2.18 12.34
C ARG A 269 27.68 1.13 12.95
N ALA A 270 27.15 0.19 13.73
CA ALA A 270 27.92 -0.85 14.39
C ALA A 270 28.37 -2.00 13.47
N ARG A 271 27.70 -2.21 12.33
CA ARG A 271 28.01 -3.28 11.37
C ARG A 271 29.28 -2.99 10.57
N SER A 272 29.91 -4.01 9.99
CA SER A 272 30.91 -3.80 8.93
C SER A 272 30.24 -3.28 7.64
N ALA A 273 31.02 -2.83 6.65
CA ALA A 273 30.50 -2.43 5.35
C ALA A 273 29.80 -3.57 4.60
N ALA A 274 30.36 -4.78 4.65
CA ALA A 274 29.82 -5.97 4.01
C ALA A 274 28.52 -6.43 4.69
N ASP A 275 28.50 -6.49 6.02
CA ASP A 275 27.32 -6.90 6.78
C ASP A 275 26.17 -5.90 6.63
N ALA A 276 26.48 -4.60 6.63
CA ALA A 276 25.50 -3.55 6.36
C ALA A 276 24.85 -3.75 4.98
N PHE A 277 25.66 -3.96 3.94
CA PHE A 277 25.13 -4.20 2.60
C PHE A 277 24.29 -5.47 2.53
N ALA A 278 24.79 -6.59 3.05
CA ALA A 278 24.09 -7.88 3.04
C ALA A 278 22.77 -7.83 3.80
N THR A 279 22.76 -7.20 4.98
CA THR A 279 21.54 -6.99 5.78
C THR A 279 20.51 -6.20 4.98
N HIS A 280 20.91 -5.06 4.41
CA HIS A 280 20.01 -4.19 3.66
C HIS A 280 19.38 -4.90 2.45
N VAL A 281 20.18 -5.56 1.61
CA VAL A 281 19.62 -6.19 0.41
C VAL A 281 18.72 -7.38 0.74
N ARG A 282 19.00 -8.11 1.83
CA ARG A 282 18.11 -9.17 2.35
C ARG A 282 16.80 -8.58 2.86
N ASP A 283 16.84 -7.52 3.66
CA ASP A 283 15.65 -6.88 4.21
C ASP A 283 14.79 -6.25 3.09
N TYR A 284 15.44 -5.54 2.16
CA TYR A 284 14.75 -4.92 1.04
C TYR A 284 14.03 -5.95 0.16
N ASN A 285 14.69 -7.08 -0.14
CA ASN A 285 14.11 -8.12 -0.98
C ASN A 285 13.12 -9.02 -0.24
N ARG A 286 13.24 -9.18 1.09
CA ARG A 286 12.26 -9.90 1.92
C ARG A 286 10.87 -9.27 1.79
N TRP A 287 10.80 -7.94 1.69
CA TRP A 287 9.54 -7.24 1.46
C TRP A 287 8.77 -7.76 0.24
N TRP A 288 9.45 -8.12 -0.86
CA TRP A 288 8.79 -8.69 -2.05
C TRP A 288 8.16 -10.04 -1.73
N ALA A 289 8.86 -10.90 -1.00
CA ALA A 289 8.33 -12.18 -0.53
C ALA A 289 7.16 -12.03 0.44
N ASP A 290 7.23 -11.02 1.32
CA ASP A 290 6.19 -10.78 2.32
C ASP A 290 4.91 -10.21 1.70
N ASN A 291 5.03 -9.41 0.62
CA ASN A 291 3.93 -8.54 0.16
C ASN A 291 3.45 -8.80 -1.26
N VAL A 292 4.30 -9.24 -2.19
CA VAL A 292 3.93 -9.34 -3.61
C VAL A 292 3.44 -10.75 -3.94
N PRO A 293 2.30 -10.93 -4.62
CA PRO A 293 1.92 -12.23 -5.17
C PRO A 293 2.87 -12.62 -6.32
N TYR A 294 3.20 -13.90 -6.44
CA TYR A 294 3.96 -14.38 -7.60
C TYR A 294 3.02 -14.45 -8.81
N ILE A 295 3.38 -13.81 -9.91
CA ILE A 295 2.59 -13.80 -11.14
C ILE A 295 3.45 -14.33 -12.29
N ASP A 296 2.95 -15.38 -12.93
CA ASP A 296 3.56 -16.00 -14.10
C ASP A 296 2.61 -15.94 -15.29
N VAL A 297 3.15 -15.54 -16.44
CA VAL A 297 2.41 -15.34 -17.68
C VAL A 297 3.30 -15.77 -18.86
N PRO A 298 2.73 -16.10 -20.04
CA PRO A 298 3.50 -16.67 -21.15
C PRO A 298 4.54 -15.72 -21.76
N ASP A 299 4.30 -14.41 -21.66
CA ASP A 299 5.14 -13.37 -22.27
C ASP A 299 6.10 -12.76 -21.23
N ALA A 300 7.40 -12.95 -21.44
CA ALA A 300 8.42 -12.50 -20.50
C ALA A 300 8.46 -10.97 -20.32
N ALA A 301 8.15 -10.20 -21.37
CA ALA A 301 8.11 -8.73 -21.28
C ALA A 301 6.92 -8.27 -20.43
N ILE A 302 5.76 -8.89 -20.60
CA ILE A 302 4.60 -8.64 -19.73
C ILE A 302 4.92 -9.05 -18.29
N LYS A 303 5.53 -10.22 -18.08
CA LYS A 303 5.98 -10.66 -16.74
C LYS A 303 6.88 -9.62 -16.08
N LYS A 304 7.93 -9.16 -16.77
CA LYS A 304 8.82 -8.11 -16.23
C LYS A 304 8.08 -6.81 -15.93
N ASN A 305 7.13 -6.39 -16.78
CA ASN A 305 6.36 -5.18 -16.55
C ASN A 305 5.51 -5.27 -15.27
N ILE A 306 4.90 -6.43 -14.98
CA ILE A 306 4.13 -6.65 -13.75
C ILE A 306 4.99 -6.36 -12.51
N TYR A 307 6.22 -6.89 -12.47
CA TYR A 307 7.14 -6.66 -11.35
C TYR A 307 7.72 -5.24 -11.32
N TYR A 308 7.94 -4.62 -12.48
CA TYR A 308 8.28 -3.20 -12.55
C TYR A 308 7.18 -2.33 -11.94
N ARG A 309 5.91 -2.65 -12.22
CA ARG A 309 4.76 -1.94 -11.64
C ARG A 309 4.62 -2.17 -10.13
N TRP A 310 4.90 -3.37 -9.62
CA TRP A 310 4.98 -3.58 -8.16
C TRP A 310 6.09 -2.73 -7.54
N TRP A 311 7.22 -2.59 -8.23
CA TRP A 311 8.25 -1.66 -7.80
C TRP A 311 7.80 -0.21 -7.86
N LEU A 312 7.10 0.23 -8.92
CA LEU A 312 6.54 1.58 -8.99
C LEU A 312 5.61 1.87 -7.82
N MET A 313 4.72 0.94 -7.47
CA MET A 313 3.79 1.06 -6.35
C MET A 313 4.53 1.16 -5.01
N ARG A 314 5.63 0.43 -4.81
CA ARG A 314 6.48 0.53 -3.62
C ARG A 314 7.32 1.81 -3.60
N PHE A 315 7.87 2.20 -4.75
CA PHE A 315 8.75 3.36 -4.90
C PHE A 315 7.99 4.68 -4.69
N ASN A 316 6.76 4.72 -5.18
CA ASN A 316 5.83 5.83 -5.03
C ASN A 316 4.90 5.66 -3.81
N HIS A 317 5.36 5.00 -2.76
CA HIS A 317 4.64 4.89 -1.50
C HIS A 317 5.35 5.69 -0.41
N LEU A 318 4.60 6.52 0.30
CA LEU A 318 5.07 7.27 1.46
C LEU A 318 4.54 6.62 2.72
N ASP A 319 5.45 6.27 3.62
CA ASP A 319 5.11 5.80 4.96
C ASP A 319 5.99 6.54 5.98
N ALA A 320 5.66 7.81 6.23
CA ALA A 320 6.45 8.71 7.08
C ALA A 320 5.92 8.84 8.52
N ASP A 321 4.71 8.34 8.80
CA ASP A 321 4.05 8.37 10.12
C ASP A 321 3.95 9.77 10.75
N ILE A 322 3.93 10.83 9.93
CA ILE A 322 3.97 12.22 10.40
C ILE A 322 2.70 12.52 11.21
N PRO A 323 2.78 12.86 12.51
CA PRO A 323 1.60 13.05 13.34
C PRO A 323 0.69 14.17 12.83
N GLY A 324 -0.63 13.91 12.84
CA GLY A 324 -1.66 14.78 12.28
C GLY A 324 -2.25 14.23 10.98
N GLN A 325 -3.17 14.96 10.37
CA GLN A 325 -3.98 14.46 9.25
C GLN A 325 -3.32 14.60 7.87
N ASP A 326 -2.03 14.94 7.80
CA ASP A 326 -1.29 15.09 6.53
C ASP A 326 -0.75 13.72 6.07
N PHE A 327 0.32 13.20 6.68
CA PHE A 327 0.98 11.95 6.24
C PHE A 327 1.21 10.92 7.38
N GLN A 328 0.22 10.75 8.28
CA GLN A 328 0.29 9.76 9.37
C GLN A 328 0.02 8.32 8.92
N PHE A 329 -0.50 8.12 7.71
CA PHE A 329 -0.85 6.81 7.16
C PHE A 329 0.08 6.44 6.00
N PRO A 330 0.32 5.14 5.75
CA PRO A 330 0.88 4.69 4.48
C PRO A 330 0.01 5.17 3.32
N GLN A 331 0.59 5.81 2.32
CA GLN A 331 -0.15 6.40 1.22
C GLN A 331 0.62 6.32 -0.10
N SER A 332 -0.06 5.97 -1.18
CA SER A 332 0.50 6.14 -2.52
C SER A 332 0.61 7.62 -2.89
N ILE A 333 1.70 7.97 -3.56
CA ILE A 333 2.03 9.32 -4.00
C ILE A 333 2.12 9.33 -5.51
N GLU A 334 1.48 10.29 -6.16
CA GLU A 334 1.59 10.46 -7.60
C GLU A 334 2.94 11.11 -7.95
N GLY A 335 3.92 10.27 -8.30
CA GLY A 335 5.21 10.71 -8.83
C GLY A 335 6.09 11.37 -7.78
N VAL A 336 6.77 10.55 -6.97
CA VAL A 336 7.65 11.06 -5.90
C VAL A 336 8.84 11.89 -6.41
N THR A 337 9.21 11.74 -7.68
CA THR A 337 10.24 12.52 -8.39
C THR A 337 9.66 13.70 -9.19
N GLY A 338 8.36 13.92 -9.09
CA GLY A 338 7.62 14.97 -9.79
C GLY A 338 6.90 15.88 -8.80
N TYR A 339 5.59 15.93 -8.91
CA TYR A 339 4.76 16.78 -8.04
C TYR A 339 4.62 16.22 -6.62
N ASN A 340 4.77 14.91 -6.42
CA ASN A 340 4.96 14.29 -5.12
C ASN A 340 3.83 14.56 -4.09
N ASN A 341 2.57 14.50 -4.54
CA ASN A 341 1.40 14.58 -3.67
C ASN A 341 0.48 13.36 -3.82
N ALA A 342 -0.39 13.14 -2.84
CA ALA A 342 -1.43 12.13 -2.93
C ALA A 342 -2.73 12.74 -3.46
N ILE A 343 -2.92 12.56 -4.76
CA ILE A 343 -4.02 13.14 -5.53
C ILE A 343 -5.25 12.24 -5.47
N ALA A 344 -6.41 12.80 -5.12
CA ALA A 344 -7.66 12.05 -4.94
C ALA A 344 -8.09 11.29 -6.20
N LEU A 345 -7.83 11.86 -7.38
CA LEU A 345 -8.08 11.24 -8.68
C LEU A 345 -7.41 9.87 -8.83
N THR A 346 -6.13 9.78 -8.47
CA THR A 346 -5.27 8.62 -8.77
C THR A 346 -5.12 7.67 -7.60
N GLN A 347 -5.40 8.10 -6.36
CA GLN A 347 -5.51 7.20 -5.21
C GLN A 347 -6.32 5.92 -5.50
N PRO A 348 -7.53 5.95 -6.10
CA PRO A 348 -8.28 4.72 -6.33
C PRO A 348 -7.65 3.82 -7.39
N MET A 349 -6.98 4.40 -8.39
CA MET A 349 -6.18 3.63 -9.35
C MET A 349 -5.05 2.90 -8.64
N HIS A 350 -4.34 3.58 -7.74
CA HIS A 350 -3.28 2.95 -6.97
C HIS A 350 -3.83 1.85 -6.06
N ILE A 351 -4.94 2.11 -5.34
CA ILE A 351 -5.63 1.11 -4.52
C ILE A 351 -6.00 -0.11 -5.36
N ASP A 352 -6.35 0.07 -6.64
CA ASP A 352 -6.67 -1.06 -7.51
C ASP A 352 -5.51 -2.06 -7.65
N ASP A 353 -4.25 -1.63 -7.66
CA ASP A 353 -3.08 -2.51 -7.58
C ASP A 353 -2.73 -2.86 -6.11
N LEU A 354 -2.70 -1.87 -5.21
CA LEU A 354 -2.23 -2.02 -3.82
C LEU A 354 -3.06 -3.00 -2.98
N LYS A 355 -4.36 -3.19 -3.30
CA LYS A 355 -5.23 -4.16 -2.61
C LYS A 355 -4.83 -5.63 -2.80
N TYR A 356 -3.84 -5.88 -3.67
CA TYR A 356 -3.26 -7.21 -3.85
C TYR A 356 -1.89 -7.36 -3.21
N LEU A 357 -1.34 -6.30 -2.60
CA LEU A 357 -0.26 -6.49 -1.64
C LEU A 357 -0.82 -7.23 -0.43
N ARG A 358 -0.05 -8.19 0.10
CA ARG A 358 -0.54 -9.10 1.14
C ARG A 358 -0.88 -8.40 2.46
N SER A 359 -0.23 -7.27 2.74
CA SER A 359 -0.44 -6.47 3.96
C SER A 359 -1.49 -5.37 3.70
N PRO A 360 -2.63 -5.34 4.42
CA PRO A 360 -3.76 -4.48 4.09
C PRO A 360 -3.53 -2.99 4.31
N GLU A 361 -2.54 -2.60 5.13
CA GLU A 361 -2.22 -1.20 5.38
C GLU A 361 -1.88 -0.43 4.10
N TYR A 362 -1.36 -1.10 3.06
CA TYR A 362 -1.03 -0.47 1.78
C TYR A 362 -2.26 0.02 1.02
N SER A 363 -3.41 -0.64 1.18
CA SER A 363 -4.66 -0.26 0.51
C SER A 363 -5.63 0.48 1.43
N TYR A 364 -5.62 0.19 2.73
CA TYR A 364 -6.45 0.89 3.71
C TYR A 364 -5.89 2.27 4.08
N GLY A 365 -4.56 2.42 4.14
CA GLY A 365 -3.91 3.69 4.49
C GLY A 365 -4.38 4.89 3.64
N PRO A 366 -4.32 4.83 2.28
CA PRO A 366 -4.83 5.87 1.41
C PRO A 366 -6.29 6.29 1.71
N TYR A 367 -7.15 5.31 1.99
CA TYR A 367 -8.57 5.54 2.25
C TYR A 367 -8.81 6.19 3.62
N LEU A 368 -8.11 5.72 4.65
CA LEU A 368 -8.24 6.27 6.00
C LEU A 368 -7.72 7.71 6.06
N ALA A 369 -6.65 8.01 5.35
CA ALA A 369 -6.11 9.35 5.27
C ALA A 369 -7.09 10.33 4.63
N VAL A 370 -7.56 10.04 3.41
CA VAL A 370 -8.49 10.93 2.70
C VAL A 370 -9.80 11.10 3.45
N GLY A 371 -10.32 10.02 4.06
CA GLY A 371 -11.47 10.11 4.95
C GLY A 371 -11.28 11.09 6.12
N GLN A 372 -10.07 11.16 6.70
CA GLN A 372 -9.79 12.09 7.80
C GLN A 372 -9.66 13.54 7.37
N TYR A 373 -8.96 13.83 6.28
CA TYR A 373 -8.69 15.21 5.90
C TYR A 373 -9.79 15.84 5.02
N SER A 374 -10.75 15.07 4.51
CA SER A 374 -11.86 15.55 3.66
C SER A 374 -13.11 16.04 4.40
N ALA A 375 -13.00 16.37 5.69
CA ALA A 375 -14.05 17.09 6.42
C ALA A 375 -15.46 16.43 6.39
N ASN A 376 -15.53 15.09 6.45
CA ASN A 376 -16.78 14.32 6.28
C ASN A 376 -17.58 14.67 5.00
N GLY A 377 -16.89 15.15 3.96
CA GLY A 377 -17.46 15.56 2.69
C GLY A 377 -16.76 14.91 1.50
N ARG A 378 -16.81 15.58 0.34
CA ARG A 378 -16.14 15.14 -0.89
C ARG A 378 -14.65 14.93 -0.66
N PHE A 379 -14.10 13.88 -1.24
CA PHE A 379 -12.67 13.65 -1.15
C PHE A 379 -11.86 14.78 -1.82
N VAL A 380 -10.71 15.09 -1.22
CA VAL A 380 -9.81 16.18 -1.64
C VAL A 380 -8.39 15.64 -1.75
N ASP A 381 -7.50 16.37 -2.40
CA ASP A 381 -6.08 16.03 -2.38
C ASP A 381 -5.45 16.26 -0.99
N ASN A 382 -4.34 15.58 -0.72
CA ASN A 382 -3.74 15.64 0.60
C ASN A 382 -3.22 17.06 0.94
N PRO A 383 -3.58 17.61 2.12
CA PRO A 383 -3.21 18.98 2.50
C PRO A 383 -1.74 19.15 2.92
N GLY A 384 -0.95 18.07 2.98
CA GLY A 384 0.48 18.12 3.31
C GLY A 384 1.34 18.81 2.25
N ASP A 385 0.85 18.93 1.02
CA ASP A 385 1.52 19.59 -0.09
C ASP A 385 0.59 20.59 -0.80
N PRO A 386 0.16 21.67 -0.12
CA PRO A 386 -0.85 22.59 -0.63
C PRO A 386 -0.43 23.33 -1.90
N GLU A 387 0.86 23.33 -2.23
CA GLU A 387 1.39 23.89 -3.48
C GLU A 387 1.02 23.06 -4.72
N ASN A 388 0.80 21.75 -4.55
CA ASN A 388 0.60 20.81 -5.64
C ASN A 388 -0.79 20.19 -5.57
N TRP A 389 -1.76 20.89 -6.17
CA TRP A 389 -3.15 20.45 -6.35
C TRP A 389 -3.88 20.17 -5.04
N SER A 390 -4.76 21.10 -4.67
CA SER A 390 -5.60 21.05 -3.46
C SER A 390 -7.07 21.10 -3.87
N ASN A 391 -7.51 20.15 -4.69
CA ASN A 391 -8.84 20.14 -5.28
C ASN A 391 -9.60 18.84 -4.99
N SER A 392 -10.86 18.80 -5.42
CA SER A 392 -11.70 17.59 -5.46
C SER A 392 -11.91 17.18 -6.91
N TYR A 393 -11.09 16.25 -7.37
CA TYR A 393 -11.21 15.67 -8.71
C TYR A 393 -12.28 14.58 -8.77
N THR A 394 -12.65 14.16 -9.98
CA THR A 394 -13.38 12.91 -10.18
C THR A 394 -12.58 11.75 -9.60
N GLN A 395 -13.22 10.89 -8.81
CA GLN A 395 -12.55 9.78 -8.13
C GLN A 395 -13.54 8.69 -7.72
N TYR A 396 -13.05 7.46 -7.56
CA TYR A 396 -13.80 6.27 -7.11
C TYR A 396 -13.11 5.58 -5.92
N ILE A 397 -12.56 6.37 -4.99
CA ILE A 397 -11.84 5.89 -3.80
C ILE A 397 -12.70 4.97 -2.95
N ALA A 398 -13.95 5.36 -2.71
CA ALA A 398 -14.87 4.56 -1.90
C ALA A 398 -15.09 3.15 -2.51
N GLU A 399 -15.21 3.06 -3.83
CA GLU A 399 -15.33 1.78 -4.54
C GLU A 399 -14.05 0.94 -4.41
N ALA A 400 -12.89 1.52 -4.68
CA ALA A 400 -11.61 0.81 -4.62
C ALA A 400 -11.30 0.32 -3.20
N ALA A 401 -11.55 1.15 -2.18
CA ALA A 401 -11.38 0.81 -0.78
C ALA A 401 -12.36 -0.30 -0.34
N TRP A 402 -13.61 -0.27 -0.83
CA TRP A 402 -14.58 -1.33 -0.56
C TRP A 402 -14.13 -2.66 -1.16
N ARG A 403 -13.61 -2.66 -2.39
CA ARG A 403 -13.02 -3.86 -3.01
C ARG A 403 -11.82 -4.38 -2.23
N ALA A 404 -10.99 -3.49 -1.68
CA ALA A 404 -9.92 -3.88 -0.77
C ALA A 404 -10.45 -4.55 0.51
N TYR A 405 -11.54 -4.02 1.09
CA TYR A 405 -12.21 -4.64 2.24
C TYR A 405 -12.78 -6.02 1.92
N GLN A 406 -13.35 -6.21 0.72
CA GLN A 406 -13.83 -7.52 0.27
C GLN A 406 -12.71 -8.58 0.16
N ILE A 407 -11.46 -8.16 -0.10
CA ILE A 407 -10.27 -9.02 -0.19
C ILE A 407 -9.66 -9.27 1.19
N HIS A 408 -9.33 -8.20 1.92
CA HIS A 408 -8.59 -8.31 3.17
C HIS A 408 -9.49 -8.52 4.38
N GLY A 409 -10.71 -8.02 4.34
CA GLY A 409 -11.64 -8.04 5.46
C GLY A 409 -11.18 -7.22 6.67
N GLY A 410 -11.95 -7.30 7.74
CA GLY A 410 -11.66 -6.63 8.99
C GLY A 410 -12.84 -6.62 9.94
N GLN A 411 -12.56 -6.45 11.23
CA GLN A 411 -13.57 -6.48 12.29
C GLN A 411 -14.70 -5.46 12.04
N PRO A 412 -15.94 -5.72 12.50
CA PRO A 412 -17.08 -4.84 12.24
C PRO A 412 -16.89 -3.37 12.66
N ALA A 413 -16.07 -3.09 13.67
CA ALA A 413 -15.75 -1.73 14.09
C ALA A 413 -15.14 -0.86 12.98
N MET A 414 -14.42 -1.48 12.03
CA MET A 414 -13.84 -0.80 10.87
C MET A 414 -14.91 -0.30 9.89
N LEU A 415 -16.07 -0.96 9.81
CA LEU A 415 -17.14 -0.64 8.86
C LEU A 415 -17.72 0.77 9.07
N THR A 416 -17.56 1.35 10.26
CA THR A 416 -17.96 2.76 10.50
C THR A 416 -17.15 3.72 9.64
N ASN A 417 -15.83 3.54 9.51
CA ASN A 417 -15.00 4.35 8.63
C ASN A 417 -15.40 4.14 7.15
N PHE A 418 -15.53 2.88 6.72
CA PHE A 418 -15.92 2.53 5.35
C PHE A 418 -17.28 3.10 4.94
N ALA A 419 -18.27 3.02 5.84
CA ALA A 419 -19.61 3.50 5.54
C ALA A 419 -19.68 5.03 5.56
N ARG A 420 -19.15 5.67 6.61
CA ARG A 420 -19.30 7.12 6.80
C ARG A 420 -18.43 7.95 5.86
N TYR A 421 -17.22 7.52 5.54
CA TYR A 421 -16.39 8.25 4.56
C TYR A 421 -16.98 8.15 3.16
N ALA A 422 -17.45 6.97 2.75
CA ALA A 422 -18.12 6.80 1.45
C ALA A 422 -19.44 7.60 1.36
N GLU A 423 -20.23 7.61 2.43
CA GLU A 423 -21.44 8.45 2.52
C GLU A 423 -21.11 9.94 2.43
N GLY A 424 -20.13 10.39 3.21
CA GLY A 424 -19.68 11.79 3.23
C GLY A 424 -19.21 12.25 1.86
N ASP A 425 -18.48 11.39 1.14
CA ASP A 425 -18.04 11.67 -0.21
C ASP A 425 -19.21 11.77 -1.20
N ALA A 426 -20.09 10.76 -1.25
CA ALA A 426 -21.23 10.75 -2.17
C ALA A 426 -22.14 11.97 -1.97
N LYS A 427 -22.48 12.29 -0.72
CA LYS A 427 -23.30 13.46 -0.39
C LYS A 427 -22.56 14.77 -0.61
N GLY A 428 -21.29 14.82 -0.24
CA GLY A 428 -20.45 16.01 -0.37
C GLY A 428 -20.24 16.41 -1.83
N GLN A 429 -20.05 15.44 -2.73
CA GLN A 429 -19.94 15.71 -4.16
C GLN A 429 -21.24 16.27 -4.73
N LEU A 430 -22.40 15.67 -4.43
CA LEU A 430 -23.69 16.20 -4.87
C LEU A 430 -23.95 17.60 -4.28
N ALA A 431 -23.72 17.80 -2.99
CA ALA A 431 -23.90 19.11 -2.35
C ALA A 431 -23.02 20.21 -2.95
N THR A 432 -21.89 19.84 -3.56
CA THR A 432 -20.95 20.79 -4.18
C THR A 432 -21.27 21.02 -5.65
N TYR A 433 -21.59 19.95 -6.39
CA TYR A 433 -21.57 19.96 -7.84
C TYR A 433 -22.93 19.71 -8.51
N ASP A 434 -23.95 19.17 -7.82
CA ASP A 434 -25.33 18.98 -8.36
C ASP A 434 -26.19 20.21 -8.04
N THR A 435 -25.86 21.36 -8.63
CA THR A 435 -26.49 22.66 -8.34
C THR A 435 -27.92 22.75 -8.88
N ASN A 436 -28.24 21.97 -9.92
CA ASN A 436 -29.57 21.89 -10.51
C ASN A 436 -30.46 20.79 -9.87
N ASN A 437 -29.93 20.01 -8.92
CA ASN A 437 -30.59 18.93 -8.17
C ASN A 437 -31.12 17.76 -9.02
N ASN A 438 -30.65 17.57 -10.25
CA ASN A 438 -31.07 16.46 -11.10
C ASN A 438 -30.41 15.11 -10.72
N GLY A 439 -29.48 15.11 -9.76
CA GLY A 439 -28.75 13.91 -9.32
C GLY A 439 -27.49 13.60 -10.13
N VAL A 440 -27.03 14.54 -10.94
CA VAL A 440 -25.83 14.48 -11.77
C VAL A 440 -24.92 15.62 -11.35
N ILE A 441 -23.61 15.36 -11.23
CA ILE A 441 -22.66 16.42 -10.91
C ILE A 441 -22.38 17.27 -12.15
N GLU A 442 -22.19 18.57 -11.97
CA GLU A 442 -21.77 19.48 -13.02
C GLU A 442 -20.56 20.35 -12.66
N TYR A 443 -19.76 20.66 -13.68
CA TYR A 443 -18.65 21.61 -13.62
C TYR A 443 -18.28 22.06 -15.03
N ASP A 444 -17.49 23.14 -15.15
CA ASP A 444 -17.04 23.76 -16.40
C ASP A 444 -15.52 23.63 -16.64
N TRP A 445 -14.81 22.92 -15.75
CA TRP A 445 -13.36 22.80 -15.79
C TRP A 445 -12.88 21.38 -16.15
N GLY A 446 -12.24 21.25 -17.31
CA GLY A 446 -11.72 19.97 -17.81
C GLY A 446 -10.74 19.25 -16.88
N ALA A 447 -9.95 19.97 -16.07
CA ALA A 447 -8.99 19.31 -15.17
C ALA A 447 -9.66 18.55 -14.02
N MET A 448 -10.92 18.83 -13.70
CA MET A 448 -11.69 18.04 -12.74
C MET A 448 -11.86 16.58 -13.17
N THR A 449 -11.72 16.30 -14.45
CA THR A 449 -11.82 14.95 -15.01
C THR A 449 -10.56 14.09 -14.81
N GLY A 450 -9.43 14.72 -14.46
CA GLY A 450 -8.13 14.06 -14.46
C GLY A 450 -7.50 13.82 -15.83
N ASN A 451 -8.20 14.17 -16.91
CA ASN A 451 -7.72 14.14 -18.28
C ASN A 451 -7.73 15.57 -18.85
N ASP A 452 -7.17 16.50 -18.06
CA ASP A 452 -7.21 17.96 -18.24
C ASP A 452 -6.94 18.43 -19.68
N ALA A 453 -6.00 17.77 -20.36
CA ALA A 453 -5.56 18.13 -21.69
C ALA A 453 -6.22 17.32 -22.82
N ASP A 454 -7.13 16.38 -22.52
CA ASP A 454 -7.76 15.47 -23.49
C ASP A 454 -9.28 15.26 -23.24
N ALA A 455 -9.91 16.07 -22.37
CA ALA A 455 -11.36 16.09 -22.14
C ALA A 455 -12.07 16.97 -23.19
N VAL A 456 -12.14 16.47 -24.43
CA VAL A 456 -12.56 17.25 -25.62
C VAL A 456 -13.95 17.88 -25.49
N SER A 457 -14.88 17.29 -24.75
CA SER A 457 -16.23 17.84 -24.53
C SER A 457 -16.26 19.28 -24.01
N PHE A 458 -15.30 19.70 -23.17
CA PHE A 458 -15.20 21.07 -22.64
C PHE A 458 -14.85 22.12 -23.69
N HIS A 459 -14.28 21.70 -24.83
CA HIS A 459 -13.91 22.61 -25.90
C HIS A 459 -15.08 22.98 -26.82
N TRP A 460 -16.23 22.29 -26.70
CA TRP A 460 -17.37 22.52 -27.59
C TRP A 460 -18.06 23.85 -27.28
N ARG A 461 -18.24 24.14 -25.98
CA ARG A 461 -18.94 25.31 -25.50
C ARG A 461 -18.59 25.61 -24.04
N ALA A 462 -18.38 26.88 -23.72
CA ALA A 462 -18.15 27.34 -22.36
C ALA A 462 -19.42 27.22 -21.50
N GLY A 463 -19.24 26.83 -20.23
CA GLY A 463 -20.31 26.68 -19.23
C GLY A 463 -20.30 25.31 -18.57
N ASN A 464 -21.11 25.15 -17.51
CA ASN A 464 -21.22 23.88 -16.79
C ASN A 464 -21.80 22.77 -17.66
N LEU A 465 -21.22 21.58 -17.54
CA LEU A 465 -21.71 20.35 -18.17
C LEU A 465 -22.18 19.39 -17.07
N ASP A 466 -23.39 18.84 -17.17
CA ASP A 466 -23.76 17.62 -16.45
C ASP A 466 -22.84 16.48 -16.92
N ARG A 467 -22.17 15.81 -15.97
CA ARG A 467 -21.03 14.94 -16.22
C ARG A 467 -21.31 13.46 -16.00
N ALA A 468 -20.72 12.61 -16.85
CA ALA A 468 -20.84 11.15 -16.75
C ALA A 468 -19.99 10.58 -15.60
N GLU A 469 -19.02 11.37 -15.13
CA GLU A 469 -18.22 11.16 -13.92
C GLU A 469 -19.07 10.99 -12.65
N THR A 470 -20.34 11.40 -12.69
CA THR A 470 -21.40 11.03 -11.71
C THR A 470 -21.44 9.53 -11.41
N ALA A 471 -21.00 8.68 -12.34
CA ALA A 471 -20.79 7.24 -12.13
C ALA A 471 -20.05 6.92 -10.84
N TYR A 472 -19.04 7.72 -10.48
CA TYR A 472 -18.25 7.44 -9.30
C TYR A 472 -18.94 7.89 -8.00
N VAL A 473 -19.76 8.94 -8.05
CA VAL A 473 -20.67 9.30 -6.94
C VAL A 473 -21.66 8.16 -6.67
N TRP A 474 -22.19 7.55 -7.73
CA TRP A 474 -23.04 6.35 -7.62
C TRP A 474 -22.28 5.17 -7.00
N SER A 475 -21.03 4.95 -7.38
CA SER A 475 -20.19 3.89 -6.80
C SER A 475 -19.90 4.12 -5.31
N ALA A 476 -19.70 5.37 -4.88
CA ALA A 476 -19.51 5.74 -3.47
C ALA A 476 -20.79 5.50 -2.66
N ALA A 477 -21.97 5.86 -3.19
CA ALA A 477 -23.25 5.56 -2.55
C ALA A 477 -23.48 4.04 -2.40
N ASN A 478 -23.10 3.24 -3.40
CA ASN A 478 -23.17 1.77 -3.30
C ASN A 478 -22.18 1.20 -2.29
N ALA A 479 -20.94 1.70 -2.24
CA ALA A 479 -19.95 1.29 -1.23
C ALA A 479 -20.46 1.58 0.19
N ALA A 480 -21.03 2.77 0.41
CA ALA A 480 -21.66 3.13 1.68
C ALA A 480 -22.85 2.21 2.02
N ARG A 481 -23.74 1.93 1.06
CA ARG A 481 -24.87 0.99 1.23
C ARG A 481 -24.38 -0.38 1.67
N ASP A 482 -23.38 -0.92 0.98
CA ASP A 482 -22.85 -2.26 1.25
C ASP A 482 -22.17 -2.32 2.62
N ALA A 483 -21.37 -1.30 2.97
CA ALA A 483 -20.76 -1.18 4.29
C ALA A 483 -21.79 -1.10 5.42
N TYR A 484 -22.85 -0.29 5.25
CA TYR A 484 -23.95 -0.23 6.22
C TYR A 484 -24.74 -1.53 6.31
N THR A 485 -24.90 -2.25 5.19
CA THR A 485 -25.55 -3.55 5.16
C THR A 485 -24.75 -4.57 5.98
N LEU A 486 -23.43 -4.66 5.76
CA LEU A 486 -22.56 -5.54 6.56
C LEU A 486 -22.48 -5.10 8.03
N ALA A 487 -22.61 -3.81 8.32
CA ALA A 487 -22.65 -3.29 9.70
C ALA A 487 -24.01 -3.54 10.39
N GLY A 488 -25.02 -4.08 9.69
CA GLY A 488 -26.36 -4.30 10.22
C GLY A 488 -27.22 -3.03 10.35
N ASN A 489 -26.82 -1.90 9.73
CA ASN A 489 -27.58 -0.66 9.75
C ASN A 489 -28.51 -0.57 8.53
N THR A 490 -29.63 -1.28 8.59
CA THR A 490 -30.59 -1.35 7.48
C THR A 490 -31.16 0.02 7.09
N ALA A 491 -31.41 0.91 8.05
CA ALA A 491 -31.96 2.24 7.76
C ALA A 491 -31.00 3.07 6.90
N LYS A 492 -29.71 3.11 7.27
CA LYS A 492 -28.68 3.79 6.47
C LYS A 492 -28.43 3.09 5.14
N ALA A 493 -28.48 1.77 5.08
CA ALA A 493 -28.39 1.04 3.81
C ALA A 493 -29.53 1.42 2.86
N THR A 494 -30.78 1.49 3.33
CA THR A 494 -31.93 1.93 2.53
C THR A 494 -31.79 3.39 2.07
N GLU A 495 -31.29 4.27 2.93
CA GLU A 495 -31.00 5.67 2.57
C GLU A 495 -29.98 5.75 1.43
N MET A 496 -28.88 5.01 1.53
CA MET A 496 -27.83 5.01 0.51
C MET A 496 -28.28 4.34 -0.79
N GLN A 497 -29.15 3.33 -0.72
CA GLN A 497 -29.81 2.76 -1.89
C GLN A 497 -30.69 3.80 -2.58
N THR A 498 -31.50 4.54 -1.83
CA THR A 498 -32.35 5.62 -2.38
C THR A 498 -31.52 6.70 -3.07
N LEU A 499 -30.38 7.06 -2.48
CA LEU A 499 -29.42 7.99 -3.08
C LEU A 499 -28.84 7.43 -4.39
N ALA A 500 -28.39 6.18 -4.38
CA ALA A 500 -27.87 5.52 -5.58
C ALA A 500 -28.92 5.45 -6.70
N ASP A 501 -30.18 5.19 -6.38
CA ASP A 501 -31.27 5.17 -7.36
C ASP A 501 -31.57 6.57 -7.92
N ARG A 502 -31.54 7.62 -7.08
CA ARG A 502 -31.63 9.01 -7.54
C ARG A 502 -30.54 9.33 -8.56
N ILE A 503 -29.29 9.01 -8.23
CA ILE A 503 -28.14 9.28 -9.09
C ILE A 503 -28.26 8.51 -10.41
N ARG A 504 -28.58 7.21 -10.35
CA ARG A 504 -28.75 6.37 -11.54
C ARG A 504 -29.82 6.92 -12.47
N ASN A 505 -30.97 7.30 -11.92
CA ASN A 505 -32.06 7.88 -12.69
C ASN A 505 -31.67 9.25 -13.28
N GLY A 506 -30.95 10.08 -12.52
CA GLY A 506 -30.39 11.34 -13.00
C GLY A 506 -29.50 11.14 -14.23
N VAL A 507 -28.51 10.24 -14.14
CA VAL A 507 -27.60 9.91 -15.25
C VAL A 507 -28.38 9.45 -16.49
N ILE A 508 -29.33 8.52 -16.33
CA ILE A 508 -30.09 7.98 -17.47
C ILE A 508 -30.99 9.06 -18.09
N ASN A 509 -31.70 9.86 -17.29
CA ASN A 509 -32.64 10.84 -17.80
C ASN A 509 -31.95 12.09 -18.39
N THR A 510 -30.79 12.47 -17.84
CA THR A 510 -30.08 13.68 -18.25
C THR A 510 -29.10 13.40 -19.40
N LEU A 511 -28.31 12.32 -19.32
CA LEU A 511 -27.15 12.10 -20.20
C LEU A 511 -27.41 11.12 -21.36
N TRP A 512 -28.44 10.28 -21.29
CA TRP A 512 -28.76 9.41 -22.42
C TRP A 512 -29.38 10.20 -23.57
N ASN A 513 -28.72 10.18 -24.73
CA ASN A 513 -29.28 10.72 -25.95
C ASN A 513 -29.97 9.60 -26.75
N PRO A 514 -31.32 9.51 -26.73
CA PRO A 514 -32.03 8.42 -27.40
C PRO A 514 -31.93 8.49 -28.93
N SER A 515 -31.75 9.69 -29.51
CA SER A 515 -31.66 9.87 -30.97
C SER A 515 -30.35 9.36 -31.54
N ARG A 516 -29.28 9.42 -30.75
CA ARG A 516 -27.93 8.99 -31.14
C ARG A 516 -27.51 7.65 -30.51
N GLN A 517 -28.31 7.16 -29.55
CA GLN A 517 -28.01 5.98 -28.74
C GLN A 517 -26.58 6.05 -28.17
N LEU A 518 -26.28 7.18 -27.52
CA LEU A 518 -25.00 7.48 -26.90
C LEU A 518 -25.25 8.10 -25.53
N LEU A 519 -24.31 7.87 -24.61
CA LEU A 519 -24.25 8.62 -23.36
C LEU A 519 -23.40 9.87 -23.61
N GLU A 520 -24.00 11.04 -23.49
CA GLU A 520 -23.40 12.32 -23.84
C GLU A 520 -23.52 13.28 -22.66
N HIS A 521 -22.45 14.01 -22.35
CA HIS A 521 -22.52 15.11 -21.38
C HIS A 521 -23.62 16.10 -21.80
N LYS A 522 -24.14 16.89 -20.88
CA LYS A 522 -25.20 17.85 -21.20
C LYS A 522 -24.83 19.25 -20.74
N HIS A 523 -24.91 20.22 -21.65
CA HIS A 523 -24.65 21.61 -21.30
C HIS A 523 -25.82 22.16 -20.47
N VAL A 524 -25.55 22.53 -19.22
CA VAL A 524 -26.57 22.82 -18.19
C VAL A 524 -27.48 23.97 -18.63
N SER A 525 -26.90 25.09 -19.07
CA SER A 525 -27.68 26.31 -19.36
C SER A 525 -28.55 26.21 -20.61
N THR A 526 -28.21 25.33 -21.57
CA THR A 526 -28.99 25.15 -22.81
C THR A 526 -29.68 23.81 -22.92
N ASN A 527 -29.53 22.94 -21.92
CA ASN A 527 -30.09 21.60 -21.88
C ASN A 527 -29.79 20.78 -23.15
N THR A 528 -28.62 20.99 -23.76
CA THR A 528 -28.22 20.39 -25.05
C THR A 528 -27.16 19.33 -24.82
N HIS A 529 -27.28 18.16 -25.46
CA HIS A 529 -26.21 17.15 -25.42
C HIS A 529 -24.94 17.67 -26.11
N VAL A 530 -23.80 17.42 -25.46
CA VAL A 530 -22.47 17.77 -25.99
C VAL A 530 -22.10 16.74 -27.06
N PRO A 531 -21.82 17.17 -28.31
CA PRO A 531 -21.58 16.24 -29.42
C PRO A 531 -20.18 15.60 -29.39
N TRP A 532 -19.22 16.25 -28.72
CA TRP A 532 -17.83 15.79 -28.58
C TRP A 532 -17.69 14.90 -27.34
N LYS A 533 -17.02 13.77 -27.50
CA LYS A 533 -17.02 12.64 -26.57
C LYS A 533 -15.60 12.26 -26.19
N GLU A 534 -15.50 11.60 -25.06
CA GLU A 534 -14.28 11.00 -24.53
C GLU A 534 -14.62 9.67 -23.82
N ILE A 535 -13.62 8.91 -23.40
CA ILE A 535 -13.85 7.67 -22.63
C ILE A 535 -14.60 7.94 -21.31
N ASN A 536 -14.55 9.19 -20.79
CA ASN A 536 -15.30 9.63 -19.61
C ASN A 536 -16.80 9.44 -19.75
N ASN A 537 -17.35 9.58 -20.96
CA ASN A 537 -18.75 9.28 -21.27
C ASN A 537 -19.14 7.83 -20.91
N TYR A 538 -18.18 6.93 -20.79
CA TYR A 538 -18.41 5.51 -20.55
C TYR A 538 -18.12 5.06 -19.11
N TYR A 539 -17.80 5.96 -18.19
CA TYR A 539 -17.63 5.62 -16.76
C TYR A 539 -18.89 4.95 -16.17
N PRO A 540 -20.13 5.36 -16.53
CA PRO A 540 -21.34 4.66 -16.13
C PRO A 540 -21.40 3.18 -16.57
N TYR A 541 -20.79 2.83 -17.71
CA TYR A 541 -20.64 1.42 -18.10
C TYR A 541 -19.58 0.74 -17.25
N ALA A 542 -18.43 1.38 -17.03
CA ALA A 542 -17.30 0.83 -16.27
C ALA A 542 -17.64 0.47 -14.81
N VAL A 543 -18.59 1.19 -14.19
CA VAL A 543 -19.07 0.88 -12.83
C VAL A 543 -20.34 0.01 -12.82
N GLY A 544 -20.94 -0.28 -13.98
CA GLY A 544 -22.18 -1.08 -14.06
C GLY A 544 -23.48 -0.32 -13.76
N LEU A 545 -23.48 1.01 -13.85
CA LEU A 545 -24.68 1.84 -13.66
C LEU A 545 -25.70 1.64 -14.80
N MET A 546 -25.22 1.54 -16.04
CA MET A 546 -26.07 1.51 -17.23
C MET A 546 -26.95 0.24 -17.30
N PRO A 547 -28.21 0.33 -17.74
CA PRO A 547 -29.03 -0.86 -17.94
C PRO A 547 -28.50 -1.71 -19.10
N ASN A 548 -28.50 -3.04 -18.93
CA ASN A 548 -28.06 -3.97 -19.97
C ASN A 548 -29.18 -4.31 -20.97
N THR A 549 -29.63 -3.32 -21.74
CA THR A 549 -30.60 -3.52 -22.84
C THR A 549 -29.97 -3.19 -24.19
N ALA A 550 -30.58 -3.66 -25.28
CA ALA A 550 -30.02 -3.50 -26.63
C ALA A 550 -29.76 -2.02 -26.99
N GLN A 551 -30.65 -1.11 -26.62
CA GLN A 551 -30.50 0.32 -26.93
C GLN A 551 -29.29 0.95 -26.25
N TYR A 552 -28.97 0.57 -25.00
CA TYR A 552 -27.84 1.15 -24.27
C TYR A 552 -26.53 0.54 -24.74
N ARG A 553 -26.51 -0.77 -25.06
CA ARG A 553 -25.32 -1.43 -25.61
C ARG A 553 -24.85 -0.79 -26.92
N GLU A 554 -25.74 -0.23 -27.72
CA GLU A 554 -25.40 0.46 -28.96
C GLU A 554 -24.36 1.58 -28.77
N ALA A 555 -24.29 2.20 -27.58
CA ALA A 555 -23.28 3.22 -27.31
C ALA A 555 -21.84 2.70 -27.46
N LEU A 556 -21.60 1.41 -27.19
CA LEU A 556 -20.29 0.78 -27.24
C LEU A 556 -19.74 0.62 -28.67
N ARG A 557 -20.56 0.83 -29.70
CA ARG A 557 -20.17 0.66 -31.11
C ARG A 557 -18.96 1.50 -31.53
N LEU A 558 -18.73 2.64 -30.87
CA LEU A 558 -17.62 3.53 -31.20
C LEU A 558 -16.25 2.88 -30.92
N PHE A 559 -16.16 1.90 -30.02
CA PHE A 559 -14.89 1.22 -29.72
C PHE A 559 -14.44 0.22 -30.80
N ALA A 560 -15.34 -0.16 -31.73
CA ALA A 560 -14.93 -0.94 -32.89
C ALA A 560 -14.06 -0.12 -33.86
N ASP A 561 -14.28 1.19 -33.94
CA ASP A 561 -13.62 2.07 -34.92
C ASP A 561 -12.39 2.75 -34.33
N ALA A 562 -11.21 2.41 -34.86
CA ALA A 562 -9.94 3.01 -34.44
C ALA A 562 -9.85 4.52 -34.74
N ALA A 563 -10.65 5.06 -35.67
CA ALA A 563 -10.75 6.50 -35.89
C ALA A 563 -11.49 7.22 -34.76
N GLN A 564 -12.30 6.50 -33.98
CA GLN A 564 -13.01 7.01 -32.80
C GLN A 564 -12.14 6.80 -31.55
N TYR A 565 -11.88 5.53 -31.19
CA TYR A 565 -11.09 5.14 -30.03
C TYR A 565 -10.05 4.08 -30.43
N PRO A 566 -8.80 4.47 -30.72
CA PRO A 566 -7.74 3.51 -31.01
C PRO A 566 -7.30 2.75 -29.75
N ILE A 567 -6.80 1.52 -29.92
CA ILE A 567 -6.15 0.76 -28.85
C ILE A 567 -4.80 1.38 -28.46
N PHE A 568 -4.06 1.90 -29.44
CA PHE A 568 -2.82 2.60 -29.20
C PHE A 568 -2.58 3.71 -30.25
N PRO A 569 -2.20 4.93 -29.84
CA PRO A 569 -2.12 5.38 -28.45
C PRO A 569 -3.50 5.41 -27.77
N PHE A 570 -3.55 5.00 -26.50
CA PHE A 570 -4.80 4.84 -25.74
C PHE A 570 -5.33 6.19 -25.23
N TYR A 571 -5.85 7.03 -26.13
CA TYR A 571 -6.36 8.36 -25.81
C TYR A 571 -7.66 8.35 -24.99
N THR A 572 -7.90 9.46 -24.28
CA THR A 572 -9.18 9.74 -23.64
C THR A 572 -10.18 10.32 -24.63
N ALA A 573 -9.78 11.33 -25.41
CA ALA A 573 -10.65 11.97 -26.39
C ALA A 573 -11.01 10.99 -27.52
N ASN A 574 -12.25 11.10 -27.98
CA ASN A 574 -12.62 10.53 -29.27
C ASN A 574 -11.86 11.26 -30.39
N GLN A 575 -11.14 10.53 -31.24
CA GLN A 575 -10.22 11.14 -32.22
C GLN A 575 -10.95 11.82 -33.40
N VAL A 576 -12.17 11.38 -33.74
CA VAL A 576 -13.03 12.10 -34.71
C VAL A 576 -13.45 13.44 -34.13
N ASP A 577 -13.91 13.46 -32.88
CA ASP A 577 -14.34 14.69 -32.22
C ASP A 577 -13.16 15.63 -31.94
N LYS A 578 -11.99 15.09 -31.61
CA LYS A 578 -10.75 15.85 -31.43
C LYS A 578 -10.32 16.55 -32.71
N ALA A 579 -10.43 15.88 -33.86
CA ALA A 579 -10.20 16.52 -35.16
C ALA A 579 -11.21 17.65 -35.44
N ALA A 580 -12.49 17.46 -35.09
CA ALA A 580 -13.51 18.50 -35.19
C ALA A 580 -13.23 19.69 -34.25
N ALA A 581 -12.80 19.42 -33.02
CA ALA A 581 -12.42 20.45 -32.05
C ALA A 581 -11.18 21.24 -32.53
N ALA A 582 -10.18 20.56 -33.07
CA ALA A 582 -9.01 21.19 -33.69
C ALA A 582 -9.39 22.09 -34.86
N ALA A 583 -10.29 21.64 -35.75
CA ALA A 583 -10.81 22.45 -36.85
C ALA A 583 -11.59 23.69 -36.35
N ALA A 584 -12.20 23.59 -35.17
CA ALA A 584 -12.84 24.70 -34.48
C ALA A 584 -11.88 25.57 -33.63
N GLY A 585 -10.57 25.35 -33.72
CA GLY A 585 -9.53 26.13 -33.03
C GLY A 585 -9.19 25.66 -31.61
N ASN A 586 -9.65 24.49 -31.19
CA ASN A 586 -9.43 23.93 -29.85
C ASN A 586 -8.82 22.51 -29.93
N PRO A 587 -7.55 22.37 -30.34
CA PRO A 587 -6.95 21.07 -30.63
C PRO A 587 -6.69 20.17 -29.42
N GLY A 588 -6.69 20.72 -28.19
CA GLY A 588 -6.26 20.00 -26.98
C GLY A 588 -4.79 19.57 -27.05
N SER A 589 -4.39 18.64 -26.18
CA SER A 589 -3.07 17.99 -26.26
C SER A 589 -3.12 16.73 -27.13
N ASN A 590 -1.96 16.15 -27.43
CA ASN A 590 -1.85 14.81 -28.01
C ASN A 590 -1.28 13.78 -27.02
N ASN A 591 -1.53 14.02 -25.73
CA ASN A 591 -0.94 13.21 -24.66
C ASN A 591 -1.73 11.91 -24.45
N PHE A 592 -1.01 10.86 -24.04
CA PHE A 592 -1.59 9.61 -23.56
C PHE A 592 -0.73 9.05 -22.42
N SER A 593 -1.33 8.32 -21.50
CA SER A 593 -0.72 7.89 -20.25
C SER A 593 -1.41 6.64 -19.69
N THR A 594 -0.78 6.00 -18.71
CA THR A 594 -1.33 4.85 -17.99
C THR A 594 -2.72 5.18 -17.40
N ILE A 595 -3.01 6.43 -17.04
CA ILE A 595 -4.32 6.85 -16.51
C ILE A 595 -5.45 6.58 -17.51
N ASN A 596 -5.17 6.82 -18.80
CA ASN A 596 -6.14 6.62 -19.87
C ASN A 596 -6.36 5.12 -20.12
N SER A 597 -5.27 4.33 -20.18
CA SER A 597 -5.40 2.87 -20.34
C SER A 597 -6.04 2.21 -19.11
N THR A 598 -5.79 2.69 -17.89
CA THR A 598 -6.44 2.19 -16.64
C THR A 598 -7.96 2.27 -16.73
N VAL A 599 -8.47 3.42 -17.15
CA VAL A 599 -9.90 3.66 -17.30
C VAL A 599 -10.48 2.84 -18.45
N GLN A 600 -9.76 2.71 -19.56
CA GLN A 600 -10.17 1.87 -20.67
C GLN A 600 -10.21 0.39 -20.25
N PHE A 601 -9.25 -0.10 -19.45
CA PHE A 601 -9.31 -1.44 -18.86
C PHE A 601 -10.54 -1.63 -17.98
N ARG A 602 -10.89 -0.67 -17.11
CA ARG A 602 -12.11 -0.73 -16.29
C ARG A 602 -13.37 -0.85 -17.16
N LEU A 603 -13.42 -0.11 -18.28
CA LEU A 603 -14.52 -0.22 -19.24
C LEU A 603 -14.59 -1.61 -19.88
N TYR A 604 -13.50 -2.09 -20.48
CA TYR A 604 -13.45 -3.42 -21.11
C TYR A 604 -13.77 -4.53 -20.10
N SER A 605 -13.22 -4.43 -18.89
CA SER A 605 -13.44 -5.36 -17.77
C SER A 605 -14.94 -5.54 -17.51
N GLN A 606 -15.67 -4.43 -17.41
CA GLN A 606 -17.10 -4.47 -17.13
C GLN A 606 -17.94 -4.84 -18.37
N VAL A 607 -17.57 -4.34 -19.55
CA VAL A 607 -18.28 -4.60 -20.82
C VAL A 607 -18.22 -6.07 -21.23
N LEU A 608 -17.03 -6.67 -21.23
CA LEU A 608 -16.83 -8.05 -21.68
C LEU A 608 -17.54 -9.08 -20.79
N ARG A 609 -17.86 -8.72 -19.54
CA ARG A 609 -18.62 -9.58 -18.62
C ARG A 609 -20.11 -9.35 -18.65
N ASN A 610 -20.53 -8.08 -18.71
CA ASN A 610 -21.91 -7.71 -18.38
C ASN A 610 -22.71 -7.14 -19.54
N TYR A 611 -22.08 -6.79 -20.66
CA TYR A 611 -22.74 -6.17 -21.81
C TYR A 611 -22.43 -6.95 -23.09
N PRO A 612 -23.22 -8.00 -23.42
CA PRO A 612 -23.01 -8.80 -24.61
C PRO A 612 -22.97 -7.95 -25.89
N ASN A 613 -21.83 -7.95 -26.58
CA ASN A 613 -21.59 -7.06 -27.72
C ASN A 613 -20.58 -7.69 -28.70
N THR A 614 -20.43 -7.06 -29.86
CA THR A 614 -19.48 -7.48 -30.91
C THR A 614 -18.43 -6.42 -31.23
N TRP A 615 -18.42 -5.29 -30.50
CA TRP A 615 -17.61 -4.11 -30.80
C TRP A 615 -16.33 -4.02 -29.97
N MET A 616 -16.33 -4.64 -28.80
CA MET A 616 -15.21 -4.72 -27.88
C MET A 616 -14.93 -6.20 -27.64
N THR A 617 -13.72 -6.64 -27.97
CA THR A 617 -13.36 -8.08 -27.91
C THR A 617 -12.24 -8.35 -26.89
N SER A 618 -12.05 -9.62 -26.51
CA SER A 618 -10.91 -10.02 -25.68
C SER A 618 -9.57 -9.88 -26.40
N GLU A 619 -9.57 -9.92 -27.74
CA GLU A 619 -8.38 -9.66 -28.55
C GLU A 619 -7.98 -8.18 -28.47
N ASP A 620 -8.95 -7.25 -28.52
CA ASP A 620 -8.68 -5.81 -28.33
C ASP A 620 -8.14 -5.53 -26.92
N TYR A 621 -8.73 -6.16 -25.91
CA TYR A 621 -8.25 -6.10 -24.53
C TYR A 621 -6.80 -6.59 -24.40
N LYS A 622 -6.46 -7.71 -25.05
CA LYS A 622 -5.09 -8.24 -25.06
C LYS A 622 -4.12 -7.29 -25.75
N LYS A 623 -4.49 -6.70 -26.89
CA LYS A 623 -3.66 -5.68 -27.55
C LYS A 623 -3.43 -4.47 -26.64
N LEU A 624 -4.46 -3.99 -25.95
CA LEU A 624 -4.34 -2.89 -24.98
C LEU A 624 -3.37 -3.24 -23.85
N LEU A 625 -3.47 -4.46 -23.30
CA LEU A 625 -2.55 -4.98 -22.28
C LEU A 625 -1.09 -4.94 -22.74
N TYR A 626 -0.82 -5.38 -23.97
CA TYR A 626 0.52 -5.40 -24.53
C TYR A 626 1.07 -4.00 -24.83
N TRP A 627 0.26 -3.13 -25.43
CA TRP A 627 0.67 -1.75 -25.72
C TRP A 627 0.87 -0.91 -24.44
N ASN A 628 0.07 -1.15 -23.39
CA ASN A 628 0.25 -0.54 -22.08
C ASN A 628 1.60 -0.92 -21.45
N ALA A 629 2.03 -2.18 -21.55
CA ALA A 629 3.35 -2.60 -21.10
C ALA A 629 4.47 -2.01 -21.97
N TRP A 630 4.30 -2.04 -23.30
CA TRP A 630 5.29 -1.53 -24.25
C TRP A 630 5.56 -0.03 -24.09
N ALA A 631 4.53 0.79 -23.86
CA ALA A 631 4.68 2.23 -23.68
C ALA A 631 5.61 2.59 -22.49
N GLN A 632 5.65 1.74 -21.47
CA GLN A 632 6.51 1.89 -20.30
C GLN A 632 7.95 1.44 -20.54
N TYR A 633 8.30 0.88 -21.69
CA TYR A 633 9.69 0.57 -22.06
C TYR A 633 10.21 1.63 -23.02
N VAL A 634 11.37 2.24 -22.71
CA VAL A 634 11.98 3.23 -23.61
C VAL A 634 12.32 2.55 -24.95
N GLY A 635 11.64 2.96 -26.01
CA GLY A 635 11.77 2.34 -27.35
C GLY A 635 11.31 0.88 -27.42
N GLY A 636 10.51 0.41 -26.46
CA GLY A 636 10.12 -1.01 -26.38
C GLY A 636 11.20 -1.95 -25.82
N ASP A 637 12.35 -1.41 -25.39
CA ASP A 637 13.45 -2.20 -24.84
C ASP A 637 13.19 -2.58 -23.37
N THR A 638 13.05 -3.88 -23.12
CA THR A 638 12.76 -4.40 -21.78
C THR A 638 13.85 -4.14 -20.75
N ASN A 639 15.07 -3.76 -21.15
CA ASN A 639 16.12 -3.31 -20.22
C ASN A 639 15.81 -1.94 -19.60
N TRP A 640 14.92 -1.16 -20.20
CA TRP A 640 14.69 0.23 -19.83
C TRP A 640 13.23 0.55 -19.51
N PRO A 641 12.65 -0.08 -18.47
CA PRO A 641 11.34 0.33 -17.99
C PRO A 641 11.42 1.73 -17.36
N ASP A 642 10.56 2.62 -17.85
CA ASP A 642 10.32 3.96 -17.34
C ASP A 642 8.87 4.38 -17.61
N ALA A 643 8.01 4.28 -16.59
CA ALA A 643 6.68 4.87 -16.63
C ALA A 643 6.80 6.38 -16.42
N ASN A 644 6.58 7.16 -17.48
CA ASN A 644 6.51 8.62 -17.36
C ASN A 644 5.10 9.03 -16.93
N GLU A 645 4.93 10.27 -16.46
CA GLU A 645 3.59 10.81 -16.21
C GLU A 645 2.71 10.76 -17.46
N PHE A 646 3.26 11.09 -18.63
CA PHE A 646 2.60 10.92 -19.92
C PHE A 646 3.59 10.78 -21.07
N TRP A 647 3.04 10.43 -22.22
CA TRP A 647 3.72 10.32 -23.51
C TRP A 647 2.97 11.13 -24.56
N ALA A 648 3.68 11.52 -25.62
CA ALA A 648 3.09 12.19 -26.77
C ALA A 648 3.85 11.84 -28.05
N ASP A 649 3.38 12.39 -29.17
CA ASP A 649 4.07 12.36 -30.46
C ASP A 649 4.42 10.94 -30.92
N TRP A 650 3.47 10.01 -30.78
CA TRP A 650 3.51 8.72 -31.44
C TRP A 650 3.49 8.90 -32.96
N ASN A 651 4.51 8.37 -33.64
CA ASN A 651 4.67 8.53 -35.09
C ASN A 651 4.31 7.29 -35.91
N GLY A 652 3.67 6.29 -35.29
CA GLY A 652 3.37 4.99 -35.91
C GLY A 652 4.39 3.89 -35.61
N SER A 653 5.55 4.22 -35.05
CA SER A 653 6.60 3.23 -34.71
C SER A 653 7.31 3.48 -33.38
N ALA A 654 7.39 4.73 -32.91
CA ALA A 654 8.03 5.11 -31.67
C ALA A 654 7.26 6.23 -30.94
N ILE A 655 7.35 6.21 -29.60
CA ILE A 655 6.99 7.35 -28.75
C ILE A 655 8.15 8.32 -28.81
N THR A 656 7.97 9.46 -29.48
CA THR A 656 9.07 10.43 -29.65
C THR A 656 9.15 11.48 -28.54
N TYR A 657 8.09 11.61 -27.73
CA TYR A 657 8.10 12.42 -26.52
C TYR A 657 7.69 11.61 -25.29
N ARG A 658 8.54 11.64 -24.25
CA ARG A 658 8.28 11.10 -22.91
C ARG A 658 8.41 12.24 -21.91
N SER A 659 7.43 12.41 -21.02
CA SER A 659 7.43 13.56 -20.10
C SER A 659 8.52 13.48 -19.04
N TRP A 660 8.81 14.63 -18.41
CA TRP A 660 9.97 14.84 -17.52
C TRP A 660 9.84 14.23 -16.11
N ILE A 661 8.67 13.66 -15.77
CA ILE A 661 8.47 12.94 -14.50
C ILE A 661 8.61 11.45 -14.81
N HIS A 662 9.62 10.84 -14.21
CA HIS A 662 10.04 9.46 -14.48
C HIS A 662 9.65 8.53 -13.34
N HIS A 663 9.50 7.24 -13.65
CA HIS A 663 9.13 6.21 -12.66
C HIS A 663 7.87 6.58 -11.85
N ASN A 664 6.88 7.15 -12.54
CA ASN A 664 5.61 7.61 -12.00
C ASN A 664 4.55 6.49 -11.94
N ILE A 665 3.49 6.72 -11.15
CA ILE A 665 2.28 5.90 -11.08
C ILE A 665 1.02 6.69 -11.49
N LEU A 666 1.00 7.39 -12.61
CA LEU A 666 -0.24 8.02 -13.10
C LEU A 666 -1.19 6.96 -13.70
N GLY A 667 -1.78 6.10 -12.86
CA GLY A 667 -2.64 4.97 -13.25
C GLY A 667 -2.14 3.58 -12.80
N SER A 668 -2.96 2.56 -13.02
CA SER A 668 -2.76 1.18 -12.56
C SER A 668 -3.06 0.11 -13.62
N SER A 669 -2.41 -1.05 -13.52
CA SER A 669 -2.70 -2.15 -14.46
C SER A 669 -2.33 -3.56 -13.98
N ASN A 670 -1.68 -3.75 -12.82
CA ASN A 670 -1.42 -5.12 -12.35
C ASN A 670 -2.71 -5.86 -11.97
N TRP A 671 -3.73 -5.12 -11.51
CA TRP A 671 -5.06 -5.66 -11.25
C TRP A 671 -5.68 -6.33 -12.46
N THR A 672 -5.34 -5.93 -13.70
CA THR A 672 -5.86 -6.57 -14.92
C THR A 672 -5.49 -8.06 -15.00
N ILE A 673 -4.29 -8.43 -14.55
CA ILE A 673 -3.89 -9.84 -14.56
C ILE A 673 -4.66 -10.64 -13.51
N ILE A 674 -4.89 -10.06 -12.35
CA ILE A 674 -5.52 -10.74 -11.20
C ILE A 674 -7.05 -10.81 -11.37
N GLU A 675 -7.65 -9.70 -11.77
CA GLU A 675 -9.09 -9.52 -11.87
C GLU A 675 -9.66 -9.96 -13.20
N ASP A 676 -8.93 -9.69 -14.29
CA ASP A 676 -9.42 -9.93 -15.65
C ASP A 676 -8.89 -11.20 -16.25
N VAL A 677 -7.57 -11.38 -16.36
CA VAL A 677 -7.01 -12.62 -16.92
C VAL A 677 -7.31 -13.81 -16.00
N ALA A 678 -6.93 -13.70 -14.72
CA ALA A 678 -7.19 -14.73 -13.71
C ALA A 678 -8.61 -14.66 -13.13
N GLY A 679 -9.36 -13.59 -13.38
CA GLY A 679 -10.81 -13.56 -13.14
C GLY A 679 -11.28 -13.22 -11.73
N LEU A 680 -10.42 -12.98 -10.74
CA LEU A 680 -10.84 -12.83 -9.34
C LEU A 680 -11.80 -11.65 -9.15
N ARG A 681 -13.05 -11.89 -8.70
CA ARG A 681 -14.03 -10.84 -8.36
C ARG A 681 -14.24 -10.77 -6.83
N PRO A 682 -13.89 -9.64 -6.18
CA PRO A 682 -14.14 -9.45 -4.76
C PRO A 682 -15.64 -9.50 -4.40
N ARG A 683 -15.99 -10.02 -3.22
CA ARG A 683 -17.38 -10.25 -2.77
C ARG A 683 -17.61 -9.83 -1.32
N ASN A 684 -18.89 -9.64 -0.96
CA ASN A 684 -19.31 -9.34 0.42
C ASN A 684 -19.57 -10.61 1.28
N ASP A 685 -19.65 -11.78 0.66
CA ASP A 685 -19.90 -13.07 1.33
C ASP A 685 -18.65 -13.95 1.38
N THR A 686 -18.75 -15.19 1.87
CA THR A 686 -17.64 -16.15 1.94
C THR A 686 -17.23 -16.74 0.59
N GLN A 687 -18.03 -16.59 -0.46
CA GLN A 687 -17.78 -17.28 -1.73
C GLN A 687 -16.61 -16.66 -2.48
N ILE A 688 -15.99 -17.45 -3.36
CA ILE A 688 -14.96 -16.99 -4.30
C ILE A 688 -15.59 -17.00 -5.69
N GLU A 689 -15.52 -15.88 -6.38
CA GLU A 689 -15.98 -15.77 -7.77
C GLU A 689 -14.81 -15.49 -8.68
N LEU A 690 -14.68 -16.31 -9.72
CA LEU A 690 -13.78 -16.07 -10.83
C LEU A 690 -14.60 -15.84 -12.10
N SER A 691 -14.34 -14.75 -12.81
CA SER A 691 -14.91 -14.43 -14.12
C SER A 691 -13.79 -13.98 -15.06
N PRO A 692 -13.01 -14.92 -15.63
CA PRO A 692 -11.86 -14.59 -16.47
C PRO A 692 -12.29 -14.01 -17.82
N ILE A 693 -11.48 -13.09 -18.36
CA ILE A 693 -11.51 -12.64 -19.75
C ILE A 693 -10.51 -13.51 -20.51
N ASN A 694 -11.01 -14.42 -21.35
CA ASN A 694 -10.16 -15.31 -22.12
C ASN A 694 -9.47 -14.55 -23.27
N ILE A 695 -8.20 -14.21 -23.04
CA ILE A 695 -7.31 -13.55 -23.99
C ILE A 695 -6.45 -14.55 -24.81
N GLY A 696 -6.72 -15.85 -24.71
CA GLY A 696 -6.00 -16.88 -25.47
C GLY A 696 -4.56 -17.13 -25.00
N TRP A 697 -4.23 -16.83 -23.74
CA TRP A 697 -3.00 -17.32 -23.14
C TRP A 697 -3.17 -18.78 -22.75
N SER A 698 -2.19 -19.62 -23.12
CA SER A 698 -2.22 -21.05 -22.81
C SER A 698 -2.01 -21.36 -21.32
N HIS A 699 -1.45 -20.41 -20.57
CA HIS A 699 -1.22 -20.59 -19.14
C HIS A 699 -1.08 -19.25 -18.43
N PHE A 700 -1.32 -19.28 -17.13
CA PHE A 700 -0.90 -18.25 -16.18
C PHE A 700 -0.99 -18.81 -14.75
N ALA A 701 -0.28 -18.18 -13.83
CA ALA A 701 -0.46 -18.41 -12.40
C ALA A 701 -0.43 -17.10 -11.63
N VAL A 702 -1.40 -16.89 -10.75
CA VAL A 702 -1.42 -15.85 -9.73
C VAL A 702 -1.37 -16.55 -8.38
N ASN A 703 -0.26 -16.42 -7.67
CA ASN A 703 0.03 -17.22 -6.48
C ASN A 703 0.11 -16.37 -5.22
N ASN A 704 -0.44 -16.93 -4.15
CA ASN A 704 -0.30 -16.42 -2.79
C ASN A 704 -0.89 -15.00 -2.59
N LEU A 705 -2.06 -14.74 -3.16
CA LEU A 705 -2.88 -13.57 -2.78
C LEU A 705 -3.37 -13.74 -1.34
N ARG A 706 -3.27 -12.70 -0.51
CA ARG A 706 -3.83 -12.72 0.85
C ARG A 706 -5.33 -12.40 0.78
N TYR A 707 -6.18 -13.41 0.81
CA TYR A 707 -7.62 -13.30 0.67
C TYR A 707 -8.33 -13.81 1.92
N ARG A 708 -8.83 -12.88 2.75
CA ARG A 708 -9.59 -13.15 3.99
C ARG A 708 -8.91 -14.17 4.92
N ASN A 709 -7.65 -13.90 5.20
CA ASN A 709 -6.73 -14.73 5.97
C ASN A 709 -6.34 -16.10 5.39
N ALA A 710 -6.78 -16.44 4.18
CA ALA A 710 -6.24 -17.55 3.39
C ALA A 710 -5.27 -17.07 2.31
N ASN A 711 -4.38 -17.95 1.86
CA ASN A 711 -3.53 -17.74 0.71
C ASN A 711 -4.19 -18.32 -0.54
N LEU A 712 -4.76 -17.45 -1.39
CA LEU A 712 -5.43 -17.83 -2.63
C LEU A 712 -4.43 -17.89 -3.79
N SER A 713 -4.41 -19.00 -4.52
CA SER A 713 -3.76 -19.09 -5.83
C SER A 713 -4.75 -19.49 -6.92
N ILE A 714 -4.58 -18.92 -8.10
CA ILE A 714 -5.39 -19.15 -9.30
C ILE A 714 -4.44 -19.56 -10.42
N VAL A 715 -4.68 -20.70 -11.04
CA VAL A 715 -3.79 -21.26 -12.08
C VAL A 715 -4.60 -21.72 -13.28
N TRP A 716 -4.13 -21.37 -14.47
CA TRP A 716 -4.62 -21.90 -15.74
C TRP A 716 -3.45 -22.58 -16.46
N ASP A 717 -3.65 -23.81 -16.89
CA ASP A 717 -2.77 -24.52 -17.82
C ASP A 717 -3.64 -25.25 -18.83
N ASP A 718 -3.62 -24.82 -20.09
CA ASP A 718 -4.57 -25.24 -21.11
C ASP A 718 -4.44 -26.74 -21.42
N PRO A 719 -5.46 -27.57 -21.11
CA PRO A 719 -5.39 -29.00 -21.39
C PRO A 719 -5.39 -29.32 -22.90
N SER A 720 -5.81 -28.38 -23.76
CA SER A 720 -5.95 -28.61 -25.20
C SER A 720 -4.63 -28.60 -25.96
N ASP A 721 -3.57 -28.02 -25.41
CA ASP A 721 -2.26 -27.97 -26.06
C ASP A 721 -1.34 -29.15 -25.70
N GLY A 722 -1.72 -29.96 -24.70
CA GLY A 722 -0.97 -31.14 -24.26
C GLY A 722 0.35 -30.84 -23.54
N VAL A 723 0.62 -29.59 -23.15
CA VAL A 723 1.86 -29.17 -22.47
C VAL A 723 1.58 -28.94 -20.99
N THR A 724 2.26 -29.69 -20.11
CA THR A 724 2.24 -29.43 -18.67
C THR A 724 3.30 -28.39 -18.31
N ARG A 725 2.87 -27.25 -17.76
CA ARG A 725 3.77 -26.12 -17.42
C ARG A 725 4.05 -25.97 -15.95
N TYR A 726 3.10 -26.36 -15.11
CA TYR A 726 3.19 -26.26 -13.67
C TYR A 726 3.25 -27.66 -13.05
N ASN A 727 4.45 -28.10 -12.67
CA ASN A 727 4.63 -29.42 -12.07
C ASN A 727 3.79 -29.57 -10.78
N GLY A 728 3.06 -30.67 -10.65
CA GLY A 728 2.17 -30.92 -9.51
C GLY A 728 0.83 -30.17 -9.54
N VAL A 729 0.56 -29.37 -10.57
CA VAL A 729 -0.73 -28.72 -10.82
C VAL A 729 -1.44 -29.46 -11.98
N PRO A 730 -2.73 -29.81 -11.86
CA PRO A 730 -3.47 -30.39 -12.97
C PRO A 730 -3.67 -29.34 -14.08
N GLN A 731 -3.64 -29.78 -15.33
CA GLN A 731 -4.15 -28.96 -16.43
C GLN A 731 -5.63 -28.61 -16.18
N GLY A 732 -6.03 -27.43 -16.65
CA GLY A 732 -7.30 -26.80 -16.37
C GLY A 732 -7.17 -25.52 -15.55
N TYR A 733 -8.32 -24.98 -15.16
CA TYR A 733 -8.45 -23.74 -14.40
C TYR A 733 -8.71 -24.05 -12.93
N SER A 734 -7.67 -23.92 -12.11
CA SER A 734 -7.64 -24.38 -10.72
C SER A 734 -7.52 -23.24 -9.72
N ILE A 735 -8.13 -23.43 -8.55
CA ILE A 735 -7.91 -22.59 -7.36
C ILE A 735 -7.36 -23.39 -6.19
N TYR A 736 -6.51 -22.74 -5.42
CA TYR A 736 -5.89 -23.26 -4.21
C TYR A 736 -6.10 -22.31 -3.05
N LEU A 737 -6.39 -22.86 -1.87
CA LEU A 737 -6.42 -22.15 -0.60
C LEU A 737 -5.38 -22.77 0.33
N ASP A 738 -4.43 -21.96 0.80
CA ASP A 738 -3.31 -22.39 1.65
C ASP A 738 -2.55 -23.58 1.04
N GLY A 739 -2.25 -23.47 -0.26
CA GLY A 739 -1.56 -24.50 -1.05
C GLY A 739 -2.38 -25.75 -1.38
N THR A 740 -3.60 -25.86 -0.85
CA THR A 740 -4.50 -27.00 -1.06
C THR A 740 -5.44 -26.73 -2.22
N ARG A 741 -5.51 -27.64 -3.20
CA ARG A 741 -6.44 -27.54 -4.34
C ARG A 741 -7.88 -27.63 -3.85
N VAL A 742 -8.74 -26.69 -4.25
CA VAL A 742 -10.15 -26.68 -3.82
C VAL A 742 -11.15 -26.77 -4.98
N ALA A 743 -10.77 -26.34 -6.19
CA ALA A 743 -11.56 -26.57 -7.40
C ALA A 743 -10.68 -26.58 -8.66
N THR A 744 -11.13 -27.32 -9.68
CA THR A 744 -10.57 -27.31 -11.04
C THR A 744 -11.70 -27.42 -12.07
N LEU A 745 -11.68 -26.54 -13.07
CA LEU A 745 -12.49 -26.64 -14.28
C LEU A 745 -11.61 -27.11 -15.46
N ASN A 746 -12.16 -27.84 -16.42
CA ASN A 746 -11.43 -28.26 -17.62
C ASN A 746 -11.19 -27.12 -18.62
N GLN A 747 -11.86 -25.98 -18.45
CA GLN A 747 -11.80 -24.84 -19.34
C GLN A 747 -11.83 -23.53 -18.57
N LEU A 748 -11.22 -22.50 -19.14
CA LEU A 748 -11.26 -21.14 -18.62
C LEU A 748 -12.67 -20.56 -18.79
N ALA A 749 -13.48 -20.60 -17.74
CA ALA A 749 -14.87 -20.15 -17.72
C ALA A 749 -15.23 -19.50 -16.37
N PRO A 750 -16.23 -18.60 -16.33
CA PRO A 750 -16.71 -18.04 -15.06
C PRO A 750 -17.26 -19.11 -14.11
N PHE A 751 -16.93 -19.01 -12.83
CA PHE A 751 -17.51 -19.84 -11.79
C PHE A 751 -17.54 -19.16 -10.42
N THR A 752 -18.47 -19.61 -9.58
CA THR A 752 -18.52 -19.27 -8.16
C THR A 752 -18.33 -20.53 -7.32
N TYR A 753 -17.33 -20.52 -6.45
CA TYR A 753 -17.02 -21.60 -5.53
C TYR A 753 -17.53 -21.25 -4.12
N ASN A 754 -18.29 -22.15 -3.53
CA ASN A 754 -18.76 -22.07 -2.15
C ASN A 754 -17.83 -22.88 -1.23
N PRO A 755 -16.98 -22.22 -0.40
CA PRO A 755 -16.02 -22.93 0.44
C PRO A 755 -16.65 -23.81 1.50
N ALA A 756 -17.84 -23.49 1.99
CA ALA A 756 -18.48 -24.27 3.04
C ALA A 756 -18.91 -25.67 2.55
N THR A 757 -19.26 -25.80 1.26
CA THR A 757 -19.82 -27.03 0.69
C THR A 757 -18.95 -27.68 -0.39
N GLY A 758 -18.01 -26.94 -0.96
CA GLY A 758 -17.27 -27.37 -2.15
C GLY A 758 -18.06 -27.25 -3.46
N THR A 759 -19.27 -26.68 -3.42
CA THR A 759 -20.11 -26.54 -4.61
C THR A 759 -19.53 -25.48 -5.55
N VAL A 760 -19.48 -25.79 -6.85
CA VAL A 760 -19.06 -24.87 -7.90
C VAL A 760 -20.23 -24.59 -8.83
N THR A 761 -20.63 -23.31 -8.94
CA THR A 761 -21.67 -22.85 -9.87
C THR A 761 -21.01 -22.32 -11.13
N THR A 762 -21.24 -22.96 -12.28
CA THR A 762 -20.63 -22.60 -13.56
C THR A 762 -21.41 -23.21 -14.74
N THR A 763 -21.18 -22.71 -15.95
CA THR A 763 -21.57 -23.37 -17.20
C THR A 763 -20.48 -24.31 -17.74
N GLY A 764 -19.28 -24.28 -17.16
CA GLY A 764 -18.15 -25.13 -17.54
C GLY A 764 -18.20 -26.53 -16.92
N THR A 765 -17.30 -27.41 -17.37
CA THR A 765 -17.10 -28.73 -16.77
C THR A 765 -16.21 -28.63 -15.52
N VAL A 766 -16.73 -29.04 -14.37
CA VAL A 766 -15.99 -29.14 -13.09
C VAL A 766 -15.31 -30.49 -13.02
N ALA A 767 -13.98 -30.51 -12.96
CA ALA A 767 -13.17 -31.72 -12.89
C ALA A 767 -12.86 -32.14 -11.45
N PHE A 768 -12.79 -31.16 -10.54
CA PHE A 768 -12.53 -31.38 -9.13
C PHE A 768 -13.17 -30.27 -8.30
N SER A 769 -13.75 -30.62 -7.16
CA SER A 769 -14.04 -29.66 -6.09
C SER A 769 -14.08 -30.35 -4.73
N THR A 770 -13.71 -29.60 -3.68
CA THR A 770 -13.82 -30.03 -2.28
C THR A 770 -14.13 -28.83 -1.42
N ALA A 771 -14.70 -29.04 -0.23
CA ALA A 771 -14.96 -27.96 0.71
C ALA A 771 -13.66 -27.43 1.36
N PHE A 772 -13.67 -26.15 1.73
CA PHE A 772 -12.70 -25.47 2.57
C PHE A 772 -13.44 -24.54 3.57
N PRO A 773 -14.04 -25.08 4.64
CA PRO A 773 -14.91 -24.30 5.54
C PRO A 773 -14.20 -23.21 6.35
N ALA A 774 -12.86 -23.20 6.39
CA ALA A 774 -12.08 -22.24 7.14
C ALA A 774 -12.05 -20.83 6.52
N LEU A 775 -12.46 -20.65 5.26
CA LEU A 775 -12.48 -19.33 4.63
C LEU A 775 -13.54 -18.43 5.26
N GLN A 776 -13.10 -17.27 5.75
CA GLN A 776 -13.95 -16.33 6.48
C GLN A 776 -14.72 -15.39 5.53
N ALA A 777 -15.86 -14.88 6.01
CA ALA A 777 -16.51 -13.72 5.39
C ALA A 777 -15.68 -12.46 5.69
N PRO A 778 -15.69 -11.41 4.85
CA PRO A 778 -14.87 -10.21 5.05
C PRO A 778 -14.96 -9.61 6.47
N GLN A 779 -16.17 -9.48 7.01
CA GLN A 779 -16.43 -8.89 8.33
C GLN A 779 -15.99 -9.75 9.52
N ASN A 780 -15.66 -11.01 9.27
CA ASN A 780 -15.17 -11.94 10.30
C ASN A 780 -13.64 -12.01 10.33
N VAL A 781 -12.96 -11.34 9.40
CA VAL A 781 -11.50 -11.32 9.38
C VAL A 781 -10.98 -10.44 10.52
N VAL A 782 -10.07 -10.99 11.29
CA VAL A 782 -9.39 -10.26 12.38
C VAL A 782 -8.08 -9.70 11.87
N GLN A 783 -7.96 -8.37 11.90
CA GLN A 783 -6.72 -7.63 11.71
C GLN A 783 -6.06 -7.37 13.06
N SER A 784 -4.89 -7.95 13.28
CA SER A 784 -4.18 -7.91 14.57
C SER A 784 -2.69 -7.57 14.46
N SER A 785 -2.16 -7.29 13.27
CA SER A 785 -0.78 -6.85 13.15
C SER A 785 -0.59 -5.51 13.87
N SER A 786 0.59 -5.29 14.44
CA SER A 786 0.91 -4.04 15.14
C SER A 786 0.67 -2.81 14.26
N ARG A 787 0.99 -2.91 12.96
CA ARG A 787 0.75 -1.84 12.00
C ARG A 787 -0.74 -1.56 11.79
N MET A 788 -1.56 -2.61 11.63
CA MET A 788 -3.00 -2.44 11.47
C MET A 788 -3.66 -1.86 12.72
N VAL A 789 -3.24 -2.32 13.90
CA VAL A 789 -3.71 -1.78 15.18
C VAL A 789 -3.39 -0.29 15.31
N ASP A 790 -2.17 0.11 14.95
CA ASP A 790 -1.75 1.52 14.97
C ASP A 790 -2.54 2.38 13.97
N VAL A 791 -2.62 1.95 12.71
CA VAL A 791 -3.34 2.65 11.63
C VAL A 791 -4.82 2.83 11.98
N PHE A 792 -5.50 1.79 12.47
CA PHE A 792 -6.91 1.95 12.85
C PHE A 792 -7.10 2.71 14.15
N ALA A 793 -6.16 2.62 15.11
CA ALA A 793 -6.24 3.44 16.31
C ALA A 793 -6.15 4.94 15.97
N LYS A 794 -5.26 5.32 15.05
CA LYS A 794 -5.17 6.68 14.49
C LYS A 794 -6.42 7.08 13.70
N ALA A 795 -7.15 6.11 13.15
CA ALA A 795 -8.48 6.27 12.55
C ALA A 795 -9.65 6.22 13.54
N GLY A 796 -9.36 6.20 14.84
CA GLY A 796 -10.35 6.21 15.90
C GLY A 796 -10.96 4.85 16.22
N VAL A 797 -10.45 3.75 15.69
CA VAL A 797 -10.97 2.40 15.94
C VAL A 797 -10.00 1.59 16.79
N ASP A 798 -10.50 1.04 17.89
CA ASP A 798 -9.76 0.09 18.71
C ASP A 798 -9.93 -1.33 18.15
N LEU A 799 -8.92 -1.83 17.45
CA LEU A 799 -8.90 -3.22 16.96
C LEU A 799 -8.55 -4.24 18.06
N THR A 800 -8.07 -3.77 19.21
CA THR A 800 -7.63 -4.62 20.32
C THR A 800 -8.74 -4.92 21.34
N SER A 801 -9.87 -4.21 21.24
CA SER A 801 -10.97 -4.40 22.17
C SER A 801 -12.33 -4.07 21.55
N THR A 802 -13.38 -4.72 22.05
CA THR A 802 -14.77 -4.48 21.64
C THR A 802 -15.52 -3.59 22.64
N ARG A 803 -14.79 -2.90 23.54
CA ARG A 803 -15.40 -2.05 24.56
C ARG A 803 -16.19 -0.91 23.89
N PRO A 804 -17.42 -0.62 24.34
CA PRO A 804 -18.17 0.49 23.79
C PRO A 804 -17.48 1.82 24.14
N ASN A 805 -17.46 2.74 23.18
CA ASN A 805 -17.08 4.13 23.43
C ASN A 805 -18.19 4.82 24.25
N LEU A 806 -17.91 5.09 25.53
CA LEU A 806 -18.83 5.73 26.46
C LEU A 806 -19.05 7.22 26.19
N ALA A 807 -18.21 7.86 25.37
CA ALA A 807 -18.42 9.23 24.92
C ALA A 807 -19.48 9.32 23.80
N SER A 808 -19.76 8.21 23.11
CA SER A 808 -20.77 8.19 22.05
C SER A 808 -22.16 8.46 22.63
N GLY A 809 -22.83 9.50 22.11
CA GLY A 809 -24.15 9.93 22.60
C GLY A 809 -24.14 10.65 23.95
N ALA A 810 -22.96 10.97 24.51
CA ALA A 810 -22.84 11.76 25.74
C ALA A 810 -23.12 13.25 25.49
N THR A 811 -23.55 13.97 26.53
CA THR A 811 -23.70 15.43 26.47
C THR A 811 -22.34 16.07 26.74
N VAL A 812 -21.92 17.00 25.88
CA VAL A 812 -20.60 17.63 25.96
C VAL A 812 -20.68 19.14 26.12
N ALA A 813 -19.75 19.71 26.87
CA ALA A 813 -19.59 21.14 27.08
C ALA A 813 -18.11 21.52 27.12
N ALA A 814 -17.78 22.79 26.91
CA ALA A 814 -16.41 23.28 26.98
C ALA A 814 -16.34 24.65 27.67
N SER A 815 -15.18 25.00 28.24
CA SER A 815 -14.95 26.33 28.81
C SER A 815 -15.03 27.44 27.76
N TYR A 816 -14.72 27.10 26.52
CA TYR A 816 -14.79 27.97 25.35
C TYR A 816 -15.02 27.12 24.09
N THR A 817 -15.77 27.63 23.13
CA THR A 817 -15.95 27.03 21.81
C THR A 817 -15.82 28.11 20.74
N THR A 818 -14.89 27.93 19.80
CA THR A 818 -14.68 28.86 18.68
C THR A 818 -15.90 28.91 17.77
N SER A 819 -16.25 30.10 17.29
CA SER A 819 -17.31 30.27 16.28
C SER A 819 -17.06 29.37 15.05
N GLY A 820 -18.10 28.69 14.59
CA GLY A 820 -18.01 27.71 13.49
C GLY A 820 -17.53 26.31 13.89
N THR A 821 -17.21 26.09 15.17
CA THR A 821 -16.93 24.76 15.75
C THR A 821 -18.02 24.38 16.75
N SER A 822 -18.09 23.10 17.15
CA SER A 822 -19.07 22.67 18.16
C SER A 822 -18.47 21.64 19.11
N ALA A 823 -18.89 21.64 20.37
CA ALA A 823 -18.43 20.64 21.33
C ALA A 823 -18.80 19.21 20.89
N GLY A 824 -20.02 19.02 20.36
CA GLY A 824 -20.52 17.72 19.90
C GLY A 824 -19.73 17.09 18.76
N ALA A 825 -19.00 17.89 17.99
CA ALA A 825 -18.21 17.38 16.87
C ALA A 825 -17.06 16.47 17.31
N ALA A 826 -16.53 16.64 18.53
CA ALA A 826 -15.44 15.80 19.04
C ALA A 826 -15.91 14.48 19.68
N VAL A 827 -17.18 14.10 19.53
CA VAL A 827 -17.71 12.79 19.97
C VAL A 827 -18.58 12.17 18.86
N ASP A 828 -18.30 12.53 17.61
CA ASP A 828 -19.07 12.08 16.45
C ASP A 828 -18.68 10.67 15.98
N GLY A 829 -17.55 10.14 16.47
CA GLY A 829 -17.06 8.80 16.22
C GLY A 829 -15.91 8.70 15.22
N LEU A 830 -15.52 9.79 14.54
CA LEU A 830 -14.44 9.82 13.56
C LEU A 830 -13.47 10.98 13.81
N PRO A 831 -12.15 10.74 13.80
CA PRO A 831 -11.16 11.80 13.98
C PRO A 831 -10.92 12.62 12.69
N THR A 832 -11.98 13.15 12.07
CA THR A 832 -11.87 13.96 10.85
C THR A 832 -11.51 15.41 11.16
N ASN A 833 -10.91 16.11 10.20
CA ASN A 833 -10.49 17.51 10.36
C ASN A 833 -11.66 18.48 10.57
N SER A 834 -12.88 18.10 10.17
CA SER A 834 -14.09 18.88 10.36
C SER A 834 -15.33 17.96 10.21
N PRO A 835 -16.41 18.20 10.96
CA PRO A 835 -16.54 19.19 12.03
C PRO A 835 -15.60 18.85 13.21
N LEU A 836 -15.20 19.86 14.00
CA LEU A 836 -14.34 19.69 15.17
C LEU A 836 -14.81 20.55 16.36
N TRP A 837 -14.23 20.34 17.54
CA TRP A 837 -14.25 21.33 18.63
C TRP A 837 -12.94 22.11 18.66
N GLY A 838 -12.99 23.44 18.80
CA GLY A 838 -11.79 24.27 18.91
C GLY A 838 -11.91 25.34 20.00
N SER A 839 -10.77 25.74 20.57
CA SER A 839 -10.68 26.85 21.52
C SER A 839 -9.90 28.07 21.01
N TYR A 840 -9.70 28.19 19.69
CA TYR A 840 -9.09 29.37 19.06
C TYR A 840 -9.86 30.64 19.39
N GLY A 841 -9.16 31.66 19.89
CA GLY A 841 -9.74 32.90 20.42
C GLY A 841 -9.92 32.92 21.94
N SER A 842 -9.75 31.79 22.64
CA SER A 842 -9.74 31.75 24.10
C SER A 842 -8.55 32.51 24.69
N THR A 843 -8.80 33.38 25.68
CA THR A 843 -7.76 34.06 26.47
C THR A 843 -7.27 33.22 27.65
N ASN A 844 -7.86 32.04 27.87
CA ASN A 844 -7.51 31.19 29.01
C ASN A 844 -6.13 30.56 28.84
N ALA A 845 -5.40 30.44 29.94
CA ALA A 845 -4.18 29.62 30.01
C ALA A 845 -4.50 28.12 29.95
N THR A 846 -5.68 27.74 30.45
CA THR A 846 -6.22 26.38 30.39
C THR A 846 -7.66 26.38 29.92
N ASP A 847 -8.02 25.49 29.00
CA ASP A 847 -9.42 25.24 28.64
C ASP A 847 -9.84 23.81 29.02
N THR A 848 -11.14 23.59 29.18
CA THR A 848 -11.71 22.28 29.55
C THR A 848 -12.71 21.81 28.51
N TYR A 849 -12.76 20.49 28.33
CA TYR A 849 -13.78 19.76 27.58
C TYR A 849 -14.42 18.72 28.49
N ASP A 850 -15.71 18.88 28.76
CA ASP A 850 -16.48 18.11 29.73
C ASP A 850 -17.41 17.13 28.99
N ILE A 851 -17.40 15.88 29.43
CA ILE A 851 -18.29 14.82 28.95
C ILE A 851 -19.20 14.43 30.11
N THR A 852 -20.51 14.52 29.90
CA THR A 852 -21.54 14.11 30.84
C THR A 852 -22.23 12.86 30.30
N PHE A 853 -22.06 11.76 31.02
CA PHE A 853 -22.65 10.47 30.64
C PHE A 853 -24.14 10.45 30.99
N SER A 854 -24.90 9.54 30.36
CA SER A 854 -26.34 9.37 30.63
C SER A 854 -26.64 8.81 32.04
N GLY A 855 -25.63 8.37 32.75
CA GLY A 855 -25.69 7.88 34.13
C GLY A 855 -24.29 7.65 34.67
N GLU A 856 -24.18 7.09 35.87
CA GLU A 856 -22.89 6.71 36.41
C GLU A 856 -22.22 5.64 35.53
N ARG A 857 -20.93 5.82 35.27
CA ARG A 857 -20.09 4.92 34.47
C ARG A 857 -18.75 4.71 35.16
N THR A 858 -18.24 3.49 35.09
CA THR A 858 -16.84 3.20 35.39
C THR A 858 -15.99 3.59 34.19
N VAL A 859 -15.02 4.46 34.36
CA VAL A 859 -14.10 4.93 33.30
C VAL A 859 -12.65 4.77 33.74
N SER A 860 -11.77 4.35 32.84
CA SER A 860 -10.35 4.12 33.13
C SER A 860 -9.41 4.50 31.98
N GLU A 861 -9.96 4.91 30.84
CA GLU A 861 -9.18 5.22 29.65
C GLU A 861 -9.87 6.28 28.78
N ALA A 862 -9.07 7.17 28.19
CA ALA A 862 -9.53 8.11 27.16
C ALA A 862 -8.56 8.14 25.98
N TRP A 863 -9.10 8.19 24.77
CA TRP A 863 -8.38 8.46 23.54
C TRP A 863 -8.75 9.86 23.07
N ILE A 864 -7.76 10.69 22.83
CA ILE A 864 -7.91 12.12 22.55
C ILE A 864 -7.22 12.40 21.22
N HIS A 865 -7.95 12.88 20.23
CA HIS A 865 -7.43 13.20 18.91
C HIS A 865 -7.29 14.71 18.77
N PHE A 866 -6.06 15.22 18.84
CA PHE A 866 -5.79 16.65 18.72
C PHE A 866 -5.70 17.08 17.26
N ARG A 867 -6.33 18.21 16.93
CA ARG A 867 -6.19 18.87 15.63
C ARG A 867 -4.82 19.53 15.52
N ASN A 868 -4.17 19.37 14.37
CA ASN A 868 -3.01 20.19 13.99
C ASN A 868 -3.27 20.88 12.64
N ASP A 869 -3.65 22.15 12.70
CA ASP A 869 -3.91 22.96 11.50
C ASP A 869 -2.64 23.72 11.09
N ARG A 870 -1.75 23.04 10.37
CA ARG A 870 -0.45 23.61 9.98
C ARG A 870 -0.60 24.85 9.08
N ALA A 871 -1.59 24.86 8.19
CA ALA A 871 -1.82 25.91 7.21
C ALA A 871 -2.29 27.24 7.83
N THR A 872 -3.33 27.22 8.68
CA THR A 872 -3.86 28.46 9.27
C THR A 872 -3.27 28.80 10.64
N ASN A 873 -2.52 27.85 11.23
CA ASN A 873 -1.90 27.96 12.55
C ASN A 873 -2.90 28.27 13.68
N ARG A 874 -4.18 27.89 13.52
CA ARG A 874 -5.22 28.07 14.56
C ARG A 874 -5.14 27.02 15.67
N TYR A 875 -4.87 25.77 15.29
CA TYR A 875 -4.91 24.63 16.21
C TYR A 875 -3.58 23.88 16.30
N ARG A 876 -3.12 23.63 17.52
CA ARG A 876 -1.93 22.82 17.84
C ARG A 876 -2.25 21.91 19.04
N PRO A 877 -1.53 20.77 19.18
CA PRO A 877 -1.60 19.99 20.42
C PRO A 877 -1.29 20.85 21.65
N PRO A 878 -1.94 20.59 22.80
CA PRO A 878 -1.65 21.31 24.03
C PRO A 878 -0.24 20.98 24.54
N THR A 879 0.35 21.84 25.37
CA THR A 879 1.65 21.54 25.99
C THR A 879 1.56 20.45 27.05
N ALA A 880 0.39 20.34 27.70
CA ALA A 880 0.03 19.27 28.62
C ALA A 880 -1.50 19.11 28.68
N TYR A 881 -1.98 17.96 29.13
CA TYR A 881 -3.40 17.76 29.47
C TYR A 881 -3.56 16.95 30.74
N ASN A 882 -4.73 17.01 31.38
CA ASN A 882 -5.09 16.20 32.55
C ASN A 882 -6.51 15.65 32.41
N VAL A 883 -6.73 14.42 32.86
CA VAL A 883 -8.06 13.81 32.95
C VAL A 883 -8.59 13.90 34.38
N GLN A 884 -9.74 14.53 34.53
CA GLN A 884 -10.45 14.72 35.80
C GLN A 884 -11.81 14.01 35.77
N TYR A 885 -12.33 13.66 36.94
CA TYR A 885 -13.68 13.14 37.12
C TYR A 885 -14.44 13.93 38.17
N TRP A 886 -15.77 13.92 38.07
CA TRP A 886 -16.64 14.51 39.08
C TRP A 886 -16.92 13.52 40.20
N ASN A 887 -16.49 13.83 41.43
CA ASN A 887 -16.69 12.94 42.58
C ASN A 887 -18.06 13.11 43.28
N GLY A 888 -18.96 13.89 42.69
CA GLY A 888 -20.24 14.30 43.28
C GLY A 888 -20.27 15.75 43.76
N THR A 889 -19.14 16.31 44.17
CA THR A 889 -19.05 17.68 44.73
C THR A 889 -17.99 18.57 44.06
N ALA A 890 -16.94 17.98 43.50
CA ALA A 890 -15.84 18.70 42.87
C ALA A 890 -15.20 17.89 41.72
N TRP A 891 -14.44 18.59 40.88
CA TRP A 891 -13.55 17.97 39.91
C TRP A 891 -12.26 17.53 40.60
N VAL A 892 -11.91 16.25 40.42
CA VAL A 892 -10.71 15.64 41.00
C VAL A 892 -9.89 15.01 39.89
N ASN A 893 -8.56 15.14 39.96
CA ASN A 893 -7.65 14.46 39.04
C ASN A 893 -7.80 12.94 39.16
N THR A 894 -7.83 12.24 38.04
CA THR A 894 -7.70 10.79 38.05
C THR A 894 -6.29 10.40 38.49
N ALA A 895 -6.18 9.34 39.29
CA ALA A 895 -4.90 8.84 39.80
C ALA A 895 -4.18 7.97 38.76
N ALA A 896 -2.85 7.87 38.86
CA ALA A 896 -2.01 7.01 38.02
C ALA A 896 -2.20 7.21 36.50
N GLN A 897 -2.33 8.47 36.04
CA GLN A 897 -2.43 8.78 34.61
C GLN A 897 -1.15 8.39 33.86
N ALA A 898 -1.24 7.39 32.96
CA ALA A 898 -0.18 6.99 32.05
C ALA A 898 -0.56 7.37 30.61
N LYS A 899 0.29 8.16 29.95
CA LYS A 899 0.01 8.78 28.65
C LYS A 899 0.89 8.20 27.55
N THR A 900 0.32 8.00 26.37
CA THR A 900 1.05 7.56 25.17
C THR A 900 0.59 8.41 23.98
N PRO A 901 1.50 9.19 23.37
CA PRO A 901 2.87 9.48 23.82
C PRO A 901 2.92 10.25 25.16
N ALA A 902 4.11 10.33 25.76
CA ALA A 902 4.32 11.04 27.02
C ALA A 902 4.09 12.55 26.89
N ALA A 903 4.56 13.16 25.78
CA ALA A 903 4.28 14.54 25.41
C ALA A 903 3.14 14.57 24.38
N PRO A 904 2.12 15.45 24.53
CA PRO A 904 1.00 15.48 23.61
C PRO A 904 1.44 15.73 22.17
N GLN A 905 0.87 14.97 21.22
CA GLN A 905 1.16 15.11 19.80
C GLN A 905 -0.11 15.32 18.97
N ALA A 906 0.04 15.59 17.68
CA ALA A 906 -1.09 15.71 16.75
C ALA A 906 -1.79 14.36 16.55
N ASN A 907 -3.10 14.41 16.33
CA ASN A 907 -4.00 13.27 16.28
C ASN A 907 -3.98 12.43 17.58
N LEU A 908 -3.80 11.12 17.52
CA LEU A 908 -4.06 10.18 18.61
C LEU A 908 -3.13 10.35 19.83
N ASN A 909 -3.75 10.51 20.99
CA ASN A 909 -3.12 10.44 22.31
C ASN A 909 -3.98 9.54 23.22
N LYS A 910 -3.38 8.56 23.87
CA LYS A 910 -4.06 7.66 24.81
C LYS A 910 -3.66 8.00 26.23
N VAL A 911 -4.62 7.95 27.15
CA VAL A 911 -4.38 8.07 28.59
C VAL A 911 -5.16 7.00 29.32
N THR A 912 -4.46 6.22 30.13
CA THR A 912 -5.03 5.26 31.09
C THR A 912 -4.87 5.79 32.50
N PHE A 913 -5.77 5.43 33.40
CA PHE A 913 -5.78 5.88 34.79
C PHE A 913 -6.52 4.90 35.69
N THR A 914 -6.33 5.01 37.01
CA THR A 914 -7.08 4.21 37.98
C THR A 914 -8.58 4.40 37.76
N ALA A 915 -9.32 3.29 37.63
CA ALA A 915 -10.74 3.32 37.33
C ALA A 915 -11.54 4.15 38.35
N VAL A 916 -12.47 4.97 37.85
CA VAL A 916 -13.35 5.80 38.67
C VAL A 916 -14.80 5.61 38.26
N ASN A 917 -15.71 5.60 39.22
CA ASN A 917 -17.15 5.69 38.96
C ASN A 917 -17.55 7.16 38.98
N THR A 918 -18.12 7.65 37.88
CA THR A 918 -18.46 9.06 37.71
C THR A 918 -19.61 9.24 36.73
N THR A 919 -20.34 10.36 36.86
CA THR A 919 -21.31 10.82 35.86
C THR A 919 -20.68 11.78 34.85
N ARG A 920 -19.49 12.32 35.14
CA ARG A 920 -18.81 13.31 34.29
C ARG A 920 -17.30 13.10 34.24
N LEU A 921 -16.71 13.27 33.06
CA LEU A 921 -15.27 13.28 32.83
C LEU A 921 -14.88 14.65 32.24
N ARG A 922 -13.71 15.17 32.59
CA ARG A 922 -13.18 16.43 32.08
C ARG A 922 -11.77 16.25 31.56
N LEU A 923 -11.53 16.74 30.35
CA LEU A 923 -10.20 16.93 29.79
C LEU A 923 -9.80 18.39 30.01
N GLN A 924 -8.73 18.63 30.77
CA GLN A 924 -8.17 19.96 30.96
C GLN A 924 -6.90 20.10 30.12
N PHE A 925 -6.81 21.14 29.30
CA PHE A 925 -5.70 21.39 28.39
C PHE A 925 -4.90 22.62 28.83
N THR A 926 -3.58 22.51 28.89
CA THR A 926 -2.68 23.67 28.98
C THR A 926 -2.41 24.17 27.57
N GLN A 927 -2.82 25.40 27.28
CA GLN A 927 -2.77 25.93 25.92
C GLN A 927 -1.31 26.09 25.44
N PRO A 928 -1.06 25.89 24.13
CA PRO A 928 0.23 26.24 23.55
C PRO A 928 0.48 27.75 23.65
N SER A 929 1.75 28.14 23.68
CA SER A 929 2.14 29.55 23.69
C SER A 929 1.81 30.23 22.36
N GLY A 930 1.50 31.52 22.40
CA GLY A 930 1.21 32.32 21.21
C GLY A 930 -0.28 32.30 20.82
N THR A 931 -0.55 32.48 19.53
CA THR A 931 -1.91 32.54 18.97
C THR A 931 -2.61 31.19 18.77
N PRO A 932 -1.93 30.05 18.51
CA PRO A 932 -2.62 28.78 18.36
C PRO A 932 -3.29 28.33 19.65
N LYS A 933 -4.34 27.52 19.54
CA LYS A 933 -5.06 26.93 20.68
C LYS A 933 -5.32 25.44 20.45
N THR A 934 -5.90 24.77 21.43
CA THR A 934 -6.24 23.35 21.34
C THR A 934 -7.48 23.15 20.47
N GLY A 935 -7.48 22.11 19.66
CA GLY A 935 -8.67 21.60 18.98
C GLY A 935 -8.73 20.09 19.07
N LEU A 936 -9.94 19.54 19.09
CA LEU A 936 -10.22 18.11 19.16
C LEU A 936 -11.02 17.69 17.93
N THR A 937 -10.54 16.66 17.24
CA THR A 937 -11.29 15.99 16.17
C THR A 937 -12.13 14.85 16.74
N GLU A 938 -11.70 14.17 17.79
CA GLU A 938 -12.46 13.08 18.42
C GLU A 938 -11.96 12.78 19.84
N VAL A 939 -12.89 12.40 20.73
CA VAL A 939 -12.64 11.91 22.08
C VAL A 939 -13.43 10.61 22.28
N LYS A 940 -12.72 9.55 22.64
CA LYS A 940 -13.32 8.26 23.02
C LYS A 940 -13.01 7.94 24.47
N VAL A 941 -13.98 7.43 25.21
CA VAL A 941 -13.84 7.08 26.62
C VAL A 941 -14.23 5.64 26.84
N TYR A 942 -13.45 4.89 27.61
CA TYR A 942 -13.68 3.48 27.87
C TYR A 942 -13.66 3.17 29.36
N GLY A 943 -14.47 2.20 29.76
CA GLY A 943 -14.53 1.66 31.11
C GLY A 943 -13.59 0.49 31.35
N GLN A 944 -13.57 0.02 32.60
CA GLN A 944 -12.99 -1.30 32.91
C GLN A 944 -13.90 -2.38 32.34
N GLY A 945 -13.44 -3.00 31.26
CA GLY A 945 -13.72 -4.39 30.95
C GLY A 945 -12.40 -5.13 31.04
N THR A 946 -12.44 -6.43 31.36
CA THR A 946 -11.31 -7.35 31.22
C THR A 946 -10.88 -7.40 29.75
N VAL A 947 -10.12 -6.41 29.32
CA VAL A 947 -9.12 -6.57 28.29
C VAL A 947 -7.88 -6.82 29.14
N PRO A 948 -7.30 -8.03 29.16
CA PRO A 948 -5.90 -8.07 29.52
C PRO A 948 -5.27 -7.03 28.59
N PRO A 949 -4.49 -6.04 29.08
CA PRO A 949 -3.59 -5.33 28.16
C PRO A 949 -2.97 -6.41 27.28
N PRO A 950 -2.75 -6.22 25.96
CA PRO A 950 -1.95 -7.19 25.19
C PRO A 950 -0.74 -7.43 26.05
N ASN A 951 -0.69 -8.60 26.68
CA ASN A 951 -0.02 -8.68 27.97
C ASN A 951 1.43 -8.45 27.60
N PRO A 952 2.03 -7.29 27.93
CA PRO A 952 3.18 -6.85 27.19
C PRO A 952 4.20 -7.93 27.44
N ASN A 953 4.71 -8.55 26.37
CA ASN A 953 5.74 -9.57 26.53
C ASN A 953 6.93 -8.87 27.18
N LEU A 954 7.07 -9.03 28.49
CA LEU A 954 8.09 -8.35 29.27
C LEU A 954 9.47 -8.95 28.98
N ALA A 955 9.53 -10.14 28.36
CA ALA A 955 10.78 -10.76 27.98
C ALA A 955 11.62 -9.90 27.03
N ALA A 956 10.99 -9.14 26.13
CA ALA A 956 11.70 -8.27 25.17
C ALA A 956 12.52 -7.15 25.85
N SER A 957 12.21 -6.82 27.10
CA SER A 957 12.94 -5.82 27.90
C SER A 957 14.02 -6.43 28.80
N ALA A 958 14.11 -7.76 28.86
CA ALA A 958 15.05 -8.48 29.70
C ALA A 958 16.42 -8.62 29.02
N THR A 959 17.47 -8.72 29.83
CA THR A 959 18.77 -9.21 29.39
C THR A 959 18.79 -10.74 29.47
N PRO A 960 18.95 -11.46 28.35
CA PRO A 960 18.96 -12.92 28.34
C PRO A 960 20.33 -13.47 28.77
N SER A 961 20.33 -14.58 29.51
CA SER A 961 21.53 -15.35 29.85
C SER A 961 21.20 -16.84 29.94
N ALA A 962 22.20 -17.71 29.90
CA ALA A 962 22.00 -19.16 29.90
C ALA A 962 23.14 -19.91 30.57
N SER A 963 22.90 -21.17 30.94
CA SER A 963 23.92 -22.09 31.48
C SER A 963 25.06 -22.33 30.48
N TYR A 964 24.71 -22.45 29.20
CA TYR A 964 25.61 -22.66 28.08
C TYR A 964 24.89 -22.31 26.77
N THR A 965 25.66 -21.89 25.76
CA THR A 965 25.17 -21.63 24.40
C THR A 965 26.19 -22.18 23.41
N SER A 966 25.74 -22.99 22.44
CA SER A 966 26.61 -23.50 21.37
C SER A 966 27.27 -22.35 20.60
N ALA A 967 28.48 -22.54 20.09
CA ALA A 967 29.28 -21.44 19.50
C ALA A 967 28.66 -20.75 18.27
N TRP A 968 27.68 -21.38 17.61
CA TRP A 968 26.94 -20.84 16.46
C TRP A 968 25.48 -20.48 16.78
N GLU A 969 25.10 -20.54 18.05
CA GLU A 969 23.77 -20.19 18.54
C GLU A 969 23.84 -18.93 19.40
N SER A 970 22.69 -18.34 19.71
CA SER A 970 22.63 -17.09 20.46
C SER A 970 21.61 -17.18 21.58
N VAL A 971 22.04 -16.86 22.81
CA VAL A 971 21.11 -16.74 23.94
C VAL A 971 20.12 -15.60 23.76
N ALA A 972 20.43 -14.60 22.90
CA ALA A 972 19.51 -13.52 22.59
C ALA A 972 18.25 -14.00 21.84
N ALA A 973 18.30 -15.18 21.23
CA ALA A 973 17.15 -15.75 20.53
C ALA A 973 15.95 -15.97 21.46
N ILE A 974 16.17 -16.23 22.75
CA ILE A 974 15.07 -16.56 23.67
C ILE A 974 14.13 -15.37 23.93
N ASN A 975 14.46 -14.15 23.51
CA ASN A 975 13.63 -12.97 23.70
C ASN A 975 13.80 -11.91 22.60
N ASP A 976 14.16 -12.32 21.39
CA ASP A 976 14.37 -11.40 20.26
C ASP A 976 13.05 -10.96 19.59
N GLY A 977 11.93 -11.60 19.97
CA GLY A 977 10.60 -11.29 19.47
C GLY A 977 10.29 -11.90 18.12
N ALA A 978 11.15 -12.79 17.61
CA ALA A 978 10.87 -13.58 16.42
C ALA A 978 9.78 -14.62 16.73
N GLU A 979 8.78 -14.73 15.87
CA GLU A 979 7.73 -15.75 16.02
C GLU A 979 8.15 -17.04 15.30
N PRO A 980 8.39 -18.16 16.02
CA PRO A 980 8.88 -19.37 15.38
C PRO A 980 7.78 -20.07 14.57
N ALA A 981 8.08 -20.41 13.32
CA ALA A 981 7.13 -21.09 12.44
C ALA A 981 7.00 -22.59 12.76
N SER A 982 8.04 -23.20 13.35
CA SER A 982 8.09 -24.60 13.76
C SER A 982 9.17 -24.79 14.84
N SER A 983 9.20 -25.94 15.53
CA SER A 983 10.28 -26.27 16.49
C SER A 983 11.62 -26.54 15.81
N ASN A 984 11.63 -26.86 14.51
CA ASN A 984 12.85 -27.01 13.71
C ASN A 984 13.17 -25.72 12.93
N ASP A 985 12.84 -24.55 13.48
CA ASP A 985 13.18 -23.27 12.88
C ASP A 985 14.69 -23.01 12.99
N THR A 986 15.40 -23.40 11.94
CA THR A 986 16.83 -23.13 11.80
C THR A 986 17.12 -21.82 11.05
N VAL A 987 16.08 -21.10 10.63
CA VAL A 987 16.17 -19.86 9.83
C VAL A 987 16.34 -18.65 10.74
N ASN A 988 15.60 -18.61 11.84
CA ASN A 988 15.73 -17.58 12.86
C ASN A 988 16.89 -17.89 13.84
N PRO A 989 17.42 -16.87 14.54
CA PRO A 989 18.30 -17.09 15.68
C PRO A 989 17.66 -18.07 16.67
N ARG A 990 18.49 -18.90 17.29
CA ARG A 990 18.05 -19.93 18.23
C ARG A 990 19.05 -20.10 19.35
N TRP A 991 18.56 -20.55 20.49
CA TRP A 991 19.38 -20.96 21.61
C TRP A 991 19.35 -22.47 21.75
N GLY A 992 20.53 -23.09 21.87
CA GLY A 992 20.67 -24.52 22.07
C GLY A 992 21.94 -24.83 22.86
N THR A 993 21.99 -26.06 23.36
CA THR A 993 22.99 -26.46 24.36
C THR A 993 23.98 -27.51 23.88
N TRP A 994 24.04 -27.82 22.58
CA TRP A 994 24.92 -28.87 22.07
C TRP A 994 26.43 -28.60 22.32
N PRO A 995 27.22 -29.61 22.74
CA PRO A 995 26.84 -31.00 23.00
C PRO A 995 26.42 -31.29 24.46
N ASN A 996 26.19 -30.25 25.29
CA ASN A 996 25.89 -30.41 26.71
C ASN A 996 24.47 -30.97 26.93
N GLN A 997 24.37 -31.97 27.82
CA GLN A 997 23.14 -32.64 28.22
C GLN A 997 22.90 -32.45 29.72
N GLY A 998 21.83 -33.03 30.27
CA GLY A 998 21.42 -32.89 31.66
C GLY A 998 20.58 -31.64 31.91
N GLN A 999 20.70 -31.04 33.10
CA GLN A 999 19.96 -29.84 33.45
C GLN A 999 20.62 -28.60 32.85
N GLN A 1000 19.87 -27.85 32.04
CA GLN A 1000 20.28 -26.59 31.43
C GLN A 1000 19.26 -25.50 31.76
N TRP A 1001 19.64 -24.23 31.66
CA TRP A 1001 18.71 -23.13 31.89
C TRP A 1001 18.95 -21.95 30.96
N ALA A 1002 17.87 -21.25 30.63
CA ALA A 1002 17.87 -19.95 29.98
C ALA A 1002 17.05 -18.96 30.83
N GLU A 1003 17.54 -17.74 30.97
CA GLU A 1003 17.06 -16.76 31.95
C GLU A 1003 16.85 -15.39 31.33
N LEU A 1004 15.79 -14.74 31.77
CA LEU A 1004 15.46 -13.34 31.54
C LEU A 1004 15.77 -12.54 32.82
N THR A 1005 16.65 -11.55 32.73
CA THR A 1005 16.95 -10.61 33.83
C THR A 1005 16.46 -9.19 33.52
N TRP A 1006 15.68 -8.60 34.42
CA TRP A 1006 15.22 -7.21 34.33
C TRP A 1006 15.97 -6.29 35.29
N SER A 1007 16.07 -5.00 34.95
CA SER A 1007 16.68 -3.98 35.81
C SER A 1007 15.82 -3.61 37.03
N THR A 1008 14.50 -3.88 36.97
CA THR A 1008 13.54 -3.72 38.06
C THR A 1008 12.65 -4.95 38.17
N ALA A 1009 12.10 -5.20 39.37
CA ALA A 1009 11.23 -6.35 39.59
C ALA A 1009 9.96 -6.25 38.72
N GLN A 1010 9.67 -7.31 37.97
CA GLN A 1010 8.47 -7.46 37.16
C GLN A 1010 7.44 -8.29 37.92
N ASN A 1011 6.17 -7.91 37.83
CA ASN A 1011 5.07 -8.74 38.29
C ASN A 1011 4.65 -9.66 37.15
N LEU A 1012 4.75 -10.98 37.34
CA LEU A 1012 4.51 -12.00 36.33
C LEU A 1012 3.45 -13.00 36.81
N ARG A 1013 2.62 -13.51 35.90
CA ARG A 1013 1.68 -14.63 36.19
C ARG A 1013 1.60 -15.70 35.11
N SER A 1014 2.21 -15.48 33.95
CA SER A 1014 2.28 -16.49 32.91
C SER A 1014 3.52 -16.31 32.05
N ALA A 1015 3.93 -17.41 31.40
CA ALA A 1015 4.97 -17.41 30.40
C ALA A 1015 4.64 -18.40 29.28
N GLN A 1016 5.23 -18.19 28.12
CA GLN A 1016 5.16 -19.08 26.97
C GLN A 1016 6.58 -19.46 26.55
N VAL A 1017 6.80 -20.73 26.26
CA VAL A 1017 8.11 -21.24 25.84
C VAL A 1017 7.95 -22.01 24.53
N TYR A 1018 8.76 -21.67 23.54
CA TYR A 1018 8.82 -22.39 22.27
C TYR A 1018 10.12 -23.22 22.22
N PHE A 1019 10.01 -24.54 22.14
CA PHE A 1019 11.17 -25.43 22.11
C PHE A 1019 11.81 -25.49 20.74
N PHE A 1020 13.15 -25.48 20.72
CA PHE A 1020 13.95 -25.81 19.55
C PHE A 1020 14.21 -27.32 19.51
N ASP A 1021 14.01 -27.92 18.35
CA ASP A 1021 14.23 -29.34 18.04
C ASP A 1021 14.71 -29.44 16.59
N ASP A 1022 15.98 -29.80 16.41
CA ASP A 1022 16.61 -29.93 15.08
C ASP A 1022 16.50 -31.33 14.49
N ASN A 1023 15.76 -32.22 15.15
CA ASN A 1023 15.68 -33.66 14.89
C ASN A 1023 17.05 -34.35 14.85
N GLN A 1024 18.07 -33.76 15.50
CA GLN A 1024 19.45 -34.23 15.53
C GLN A 1024 20.05 -34.11 16.93
N GLY A 1025 20.91 -33.09 17.15
CA GLY A 1025 21.68 -32.91 18.37
C GLY A 1025 20.89 -32.24 19.49
N ILE A 1026 19.76 -31.61 19.16
CA ILE A 1026 18.85 -30.91 20.06
C ILE A 1026 17.43 -31.44 19.84
N ASP A 1027 16.77 -31.84 20.93
CA ASP A 1027 15.41 -32.38 20.92
C ASP A 1027 14.58 -31.72 22.06
N LEU A 1028 13.28 -31.98 22.08
CA LEU A 1028 12.39 -31.55 23.15
C LEU A 1028 12.92 -32.02 24.52
N PRO A 1029 12.76 -31.19 25.57
CA PRO A 1029 13.22 -31.58 26.91
C PRO A 1029 12.45 -32.80 27.44
N ALA A 1030 13.08 -33.62 28.28
CA ALA A 1030 12.38 -34.67 29.02
C ALA A 1030 11.43 -34.08 30.08
N SER A 1031 11.82 -32.95 30.66
CA SER A 1031 10.97 -32.14 31.54
C SER A 1031 11.50 -30.72 31.62
N TRP A 1032 10.65 -29.77 32.01
CA TRP A 1032 11.07 -28.39 32.26
C TRP A 1032 10.24 -27.74 33.36
N LYS A 1033 10.78 -26.67 33.95
CA LYS A 1033 10.10 -25.84 34.94
C LYS A 1033 10.42 -24.37 34.73
N LEU A 1034 9.50 -23.50 35.17
CA LEU A 1034 9.75 -22.08 35.35
C LEU A 1034 10.13 -21.80 36.79
N GLN A 1035 11.21 -21.05 36.97
CA GLN A 1035 11.70 -20.67 38.29
C GLN A 1035 11.93 -19.16 38.32
N TYR A 1036 11.54 -18.52 39.42
CA TYR A 1036 11.80 -17.11 39.65
C TYR A 1036 12.83 -16.93 40.77
N TYR A 1037 13.56 -15.82 40.74
CA TYR A 1037 14.46 -15.47 41.84
C TYR A 1037 13.67 -14.76 42.94
N ASP A 1038 13.66 -15.33 44.15
CA ASP A 1038 12.91 -14.81 45.30
C ASP A 1038 13.66 -13.73 46.11
N GLY A 1039 14.87 -13.37 45.67
CA GLY A 1039 15.80 -12.50 46.38
C GLY A 1039 17.00 -13.24 46.95
N SER A 1040 16.90 -14.56 47.14
CA SER A 1040 17.95 -15.41 47.72
C SER A 1040 18.26 -16.66 46.90
N ALA A 1041 17.27 -17.27 46.26
CA ALA A 1041 17.40 -18.50 45.49
C ALA A 1041 16.42 -18.53 44.31
N TYR A 1042 16.66 -19.47 43.38
CA TYR A 1042 15.65 -19.83 42.38
C TYR A 1042 14.67 -20.83 42.98
N VAL A 1043 13.40 -20.49 42.96
CA VAL A 1043 12.30 -21.33 43.41
C VAL A 1043 11.29 -21.50 42.28
N ASP A 1044 10.59 -22.64 42.26
CA ASP A 1044 9.55 -22.90 41.27
C ASP A 1044 8.44 -21.86 41.37
N VAL A 1045 7.87 -21.45 40.24
CA VAL A 1045 6.71 -20.54 40.25
C VAL A 1045 5.52 -21.21 40.98
N PRO A 1046 4.80 -20.48 41.84
CA PRO A 1046 3.75 -21.06 42.67
C PRO A 1046 2.54 -21.45 41.81
N SER A 1047 1.83 -22.52 42.17
CA SER A 1047 0.55 -22.90 41.53
C SER A 1047 0.58 -22.98 39.99
N ALA A 1048 1.65 -23.53 39.42
CA ALA A 1048 1.76 -23.70 37.96
C ALA A 1048 0.64 -24.58 37.40
N SER A 1049 0.08 -24.19 36.25
CA SER A 1049 -0.97 -24.93 35.51
C SER A 1049 -0.49 -26.23 34.86
N GLY A 1050 0.82 -26.52 34.91
CA GLY A 1050 1.49 -27.65 34.28
C GLY A 1050 2.61 -27.20 33.34
N TYR A 1051 3.43 -28.13 32.87
CA TYR A 1051 4.56 -27.87 31.97
C TYR A 1051 4.44 -28.74 30.71
N PRO A 1052 3.61 -28.34 29.73
CA PRO A 1052 3.43 -29.11 28.51
C PRO A 1052 4.72 -29.15 27.67
N ILE A 1053 4.90 -30.23 26.92
CA ILE A 1053 6.04 -30.46 26.03
C ILE A 1053 5.49 -30.82 24.66
N ALA A 1054 5.29 -29.80 23.83
CA ALA A 1054 4.78 -29.96 22.47
C ALA A 1054 5.66 -29.18 21.49
N ALA A 1055 5.99 -29.83 20.37
CA ALA A 1055 6.66 -29.19 19.24
C ALA A 1055 5.69 -28.29 18.45
N ASN A 1056 6.25 -27.37 17.67
CA ASN A 1056 5.57 -26.50 16.71
C ASN A 1056 4.51 -25.56 17.32
N GLN A 1057 4.64 -25.23 18.61
CA GLN A 1057 3.75 -24.31 19.29
C GLN A 1057 4.38 -23.75 20.57
N TYR A 1058 3.79 -22.67 21.09
CA TYR A 1058 4.11 -22.17 22.43
C TYR A 1058 3.52 -23.06 23.52
N ASN A 1059 4.38 -23.50 24.43
CA ASN A 1059 4.01 -24.21 25.65
C ASN A 1059 3.71 -23.16 26.73
N THR A 1060 2.43 -22.96 27.01
CA THR A 1060 1.94 -21.91 27.91
C THR A 1060 1.85 -22.43 29.35
N VAL A 1061 2.35 -21.65 30.31
CA VAL A 1061 2.24 -21.92 31.74
C VAL A 1061 1.71 -20.67 32.44
N THR A 1062 0.54 -20.79 33.05
CA THR A 1062 0.06 -19.84 34.07
C THR A 1062 0.47 -20.27 35.47
N PHE A 1063 0.70 -19.33 36.37
CA PHE A 1063 1.15 -19.54 37.74
C PHE A 1063 0.63 -18.41 38.67
N GLY A 1064 0.69 -18.63 39.99
CA GLY A 1064 0.38 -17.61 40.99
C GLY A 1064 1.31 -16.40 40.84
N PRO A 1065 0.82 -15.15 41.02
CA PRO A 1065 1.62 -13.96 40.75
C PRO A 1065 2.94 -13.93 41.52
N VAL A 1066 4.03 -13.61 40.83
CA VAL A 1066 5.37 -13.41 41.41
C VAL A 1066 5.90 -12.02 41.06
N SER A 1067 6.64 -11.41 41.99
CA SER A 1067 7.40 -10.18 41.72
C SER A 1067 8.89 -10.52 41.73
N THR A 1068 9.56 -10.40 40.59
CA THR A 1068 10.95 -10.88 40.45
C THR A 1068 11.74 -10.06 39.45
N THR A 1069 13.05 -9.95 39.65
CA THR A 1069 13.97 -9.41 38.65
C THR A 1069 14.49 -10.48 37.70
N ARG A 1070 14.22 -11.78 37.93
CA ARG A 1070 14.75 -12.88 37.11
C ARG A 1070 13.76 -14.03 36.98
N LEU A 1071 13.54 -14.47 35.75
CA LEU A 1071 12.75 -15.66 35.43
C LEU A 1071 13.60 -16.57 34.56
N ARG A 1072 13.74 -17.85 34.94
CA ARG A 1072 14.45 -18.84 34.13
C ARG A 1072 13.58 -20.03 33.77
N VAL A 1073 13.82 -20.55 32.58
CA VAL A 1073 13.34 -21.84 32.08
C VAL A 1073 14.43 -22.87 32.40
N ALA A 1074 14.15 -23.76 33.35
CA ALA A 1074 15.04 -24.86 33.71
C ALA A 1074 14.61 -26.12 32.95
N LEU A 1075 15.43 -26.58 32.01
CA LEU A 1075 15.16 -27.73 31.14
C LEU A 1075 16.02 -28.92 31.57
N THR A 1076 15.45 -30.11 31.55
CA THR A 1076 16.19 -31.38 31.69
C THR A 1076 16.17 -32.08 30.35
N SER A 1077 17.36 -32.34 29.80
CA SER A 1077 17.50 -33.00 28.51
C SER A 1077 17.03 -34.46 28.54
N GLY A 1078 16.54 -34.95 27.40
CA GLY A 1078 16.35 -36.38 27.16
C GLY A 1078 17.65 -37.02 26.69
N ALA A 1079 17.58 -37.80 25.61
CA ALA A 1079 18.76 -38.41 24.98
C ALA A 1079 19.63 -37.41 24.19
N ALA A 1080 19.07 -36.26 23.77
CA ALA A 1080 19.75 -35.18 23.06
C ALA A 1080 19.81 -33.90 23.93
N SER A 1081 20.59 -32.88 23.49
CA SER A 1081 20.64 -31.56 24.14
C SER A 1081 19.29 -30.83 24.02
N VAL A 1082 19.14 -29.70 24.71
CA VAL A 1082 17.90 -28.90 24.71
C VAL A 1082 18.12 -27.52 24.09
N GLY A 1083 17.05 -26.91 23.59
CA GLY A 1083 17.07 -25.55 23.07
C GLY A 1083 15.71 -24.86 23.13
N LEU A 1084 15.74 -23.54 22.92
CA LEU A 1084 14.58 -22.64 22.89
C LEU A 1084 14.66 -21.73 21.67
N LEU A 1085 13.50 -21.45 21.10
CA LEU A 1085 13.35 -20.48 20.02
C LEU A 1085 12.83 -19.14 20.53
N GLU A 1086 11.94 -19.12 21.53
CA GLU A 1086 11.39 -17.88 22.09
C GLU A 1086 10.81 -18.15 23.50
N VAL A 1087 10.94 -17.18 24.39
CA VAL A 1087 10.35 -17.16 25.74
C VAL A 1087 9.63 -15.85 25.95
N LYS A 1088 8.32 -15.93 26.18
CA LYS A 1088 7.49 -14.76 26.50
C LYS A 1088 7.10 -14.77 27.97
N ALA A 1089 7.13 -13.61 28.62
CA ALA A 1089 6.77 -13.45 30.02
C ALA A 1089 5.72 -12.34 30.17
N PHE A 1090 4.68 -12.60 30.96
CA PHE A 1090 3.46 -11.82 30.94
C PHE A 1090 3.03 -11.40 32.36
N ALA A 1091 2.58 -10.16 32.48
CA ALA A 1091 2.09 -9.57 33.73
C ALA A 1091 0.68 -10.08 34.12
N PRO A 1092 0.19 -9.81 35.34
CA PRO A 1092 -1.19 -10.11 35.75
C PRO A 1092 -2.28 -9.56 34.82
#